data_AF-A0AAV2KC57-F1
#
_entry.id   AF-A0AAV2KC57-F1
#
_cell.length_a   1.000
_cell.length_b   1.000
_cell.length_c   1.000
_cell.angle_alpha   90.00
_cell.angle_beta   90.00
_cell.angle_gamma   90.00
#
_symmetry.space_group_name_H-M   'P 1'
#
loop_
_entity.id
_entity.type
_entity.pdbx_description
1 polymer ?
#
loop_
_entity_poly.entity_id
_entity_poly.type
_entity_poly.pdbx_seq_one_letter_code
_entity_poly.pdbx_strand_id
1 'polypeptide(L)'
;MINSPALCSKPQAFQNPLTGIIIKRILTWLNKKSTGSLGSQAISNRMEIPPWIGEGGGRRMRAQHEIPLYPSTDSTQHIPLLPHFFLDVETDQQISRRDLLSVLANLTKVMVRATYSTSPTAVYRLHMFSMEVADPSESDERGEIRKRGRGGESGTVSASAVEMCSCPPGFSGTSCESCAVGFRRVDAVLYKGFCEACQCHGHSSECDQVTGHCQTCKDNTMGPFCDLCAPGFYGNASRGTPSDCKPCACPLHLPGNNFSPTCHMGVEGEVLCDQCPLGYSGPRCDRCSNGYYGHPATPGGYCQPCDCNGNLDLSLPQSCHPITGQCQRCRSGYGGVACDFCANGYYGEAVTAKNCQPCQCHTNGSQSDVCEQQTGQCKCRENVIGRQCDQCVPGLWWDPDTEDCVPCRCSLLGSLSQFCDADGLCSCREGYVGRGCNHRQSSARREARRETRRPLERMPVEAVQQRWVSRSGGCPRGAYRPSAGAETHGLSSGGMCVPCHCNSFGSKSFDCDESGQCRCQPGVGGAKCDRCSRGYFNFQEGGCTPCDCSHVGDNCDTNTGQCICPPNTMGERCDRCAPNHWGHDITTGCKDCACNSLGSLSQQCNINTGCCTCRENFRGEKCNECQIGFRDFPQCIRCQCNVAGSDRETCDLEQGVCGCAHHTGKCSCKVNVMGDHCDQCKADTFGLSLQNPLGCSKCYCYGLTHSCSEAPGLIRMWLTLRQEQTVLPLVDKSNTLETRTGVTFQHPEILAHSEQVAPVLSEPYYWKLPEQFRGSMITAYGGQLKYAVYYEARDETGPSSYEPQVIIKGGPNHNMIMMRHTTGLQIGQLTRHHIDMTETEWKFADGRSMTREDFMDVLFYVDYVLIKASHGNMMRQSRISEITLTVAEEGRPTKESEKAHQVEKCECPLGYSGLSCEECAGRQRLV
;
A
#
# COMPACT_ATOMS: atom_id res chain seq x y z
N MET A 1 18.15 -34.09 30.43
CA MET A 1 17.13 -34.53 31.39
C MET A 1 15.85 -34.80 30.61
N ILE A 2 15.21 -35.97 30.61
CA ILE A 2 15.57 -37.32 31.12
C ILE A 2 15.07 -38.36 30.09
N ASN A 3 15.88 -39.41 29.86
CA ASN A 3 15.62 -40.72 29.25
C ASN A 3 14.90 -40.88 27.89
N SER A 4 15.71 -41.34 26.93
CA SER A 4 15.48 -42.28 25.81
C SER A 4 14.78 -43.61 26.23
N PRO A 5 14.55 -44.60 25.32
CA PRO A 5 13.91 -44.53 23.99
C PRO A 5 13.00 -45.75 23.64
N ALA A 6 12.50 -45.76 22.38
CA ALA A 6 12.41 -46.92 21.47
C ALA A 6 11.19 -47.89 21.42
N LEU A 7 10.99 -48.37 20.18
CA LEU A 7 10.40 -49.64 19.70
C LEU A 7 8.88 -49.82 19.53
N CYS A 8 8.57 -50.68 18.56
CA CYS A 8 7.30 -50.85 17.86
C CYS A 8 6.30 -51.77 18.58
N SER A 9 4.98 -51.57 18.36
CA SER A 9 4.11 -52.57 17.66
C SER A 9 2.62 -52.15 17.56
N LYS A 10 1.92 -52.75 16.58
CA LYS A 10 0.44 -52.85 16.43
C LYS A 10 -0.02 -54.23 16.98
N PRO A 11 -1.32 -54.63 17.00
CA PRO A 11 -2.61 -53.94 16.76
C PRO A 11 -3.67 -54.22 17.89
N GLN A 12 -4.98 -54.10 17.54
CA GLN A 12 -6.21 -54.54 18.25
C GLN A 12 -6.68 -53.58 19.37
N ALA A 13 -7.90 -53.00 19.37
CA ALA A 13 -9.28 -53.39 18.98
C ALA A 13 -10.09 -53.98 20.16
N PHE A 14 -11.15 -53.28 20.56
CA PHE A 14 -12.18 -53.71 21.52
C PHE A 14 -13.57 -53.15 21.17
N GLN A 15 -14.63 -53.70 21.76
CA GLN A 15 -16.01 -53.57 21.28
C GLN A 15 -16.95 -52.73 22.19
N ASN A 16 -18.03 -52.25 21.56
CA ASN A 16 -19.37 -51.88 22.07
C ASN A 16 -19.80 -52.55 23.41
N PRO A 17 -20.66 -51.91 24.24
CA PRO A 17 -22.12 -51.91 23.95
C PRO A 17 -23.02 -50.75 24.46
N LEU A 18 -24.16 -50.53 23.75
CA LEU A 18 -25.60 -50.45 24.19
C LEU A 18 -25.99 -49.76 25.55
N THR A 19 -27.11 -49.04 25.76
CA THR A 19 -28.36 -48.75 24.99
C THR A 19 -29.23 -47.64 25.64
N GLY A 20 -30.19 -47.05 24.91
CA GLY A 20 -31.32 -46.23 25.45
C GLY A 20 -32.05 -45.36 24.40
N ILE A 21 -33.15 -45.78 23.74
CA ILE A 21 -34.58 -45.64 24.12
C ILE A 21 -35.05 -44.16 24.23
N ILE A 22 -36.12 -43.60 23.61
CA ILE A 22 -37.05 -43.78 22.45
C ILE A 22 -38.21 -42.73 22.66
N ILE A 23 -39.05 -42.41 21.63
CA ILE A 23 -40.15 -41.38 21.55
C ILE A 23 -39.67 -39.97 21.10
N LYS A 24 -40.13 -39.31 20.02
CA LYS A 24 -40.83 -39.69 18.76
C LYS A 24 -42.40 -39.76 18.70
N ARG A 25 -43.12 -38.63 18.44
CA ARG A 25 -44.45 -38.42 17.74
C ARG A 25 -45.08 -37.02 18.03
N ILE A 26 -46.08 -36.41 17.33
CA ILE A 26 -46.53 -36.28 15.91
C ILE A 26 -47.79 -35.32 15.82
N LEU A 27 -48.34 -34.98 14.62
CA LEU A 27 -49.61 -34.22 14.32
C LEU A 27 -49.58 -32.67 14.54
N THR A 28 -50.29 -31.78 13.80
CA THR A 28 -50.80 -31.76 12.38
C THR A 28 -51.29 -30.36 11.97
N TRP A 29 -51.23 -30.06 10.65
CA TRP A 29 -52.27 -29.46 9.79
C TRP A 29 -51.72 -29.48 8.33
N LEU A 30 -52.44 -29.37 7.21
CA LEU A 30 -53.76 -29.84 6.73
C LEU A 30 -53.63 -29.90 5.15
N ASN A 31 -54.57 -30.22 4.26
CA ASN A 31 -56.03 -30.42 4.34
C ASN A 31 -56.54 -31.46 3.30
N LYS A 32 -57.79 -31.92 3.50
CA LYS A 32 -58.70 -32.67 2.61
C LYS A 32 -58.34 -34.11 2.20
N LYS A 33 -59.35 -34.97 2.37
CA LYS A 33 -59.44 -36.38 1.98
C LYS A 33 -60.61 -36.56 0.98
N SER A 34 -60.65 -37.71 0.30
CA SER A 34 -61.69 -38.20 -0.62
C SER A 34 -61.73 -37.51 -2.00
N THR A 35 -62.00 -38.20 -3.11
CA THR A 35 -62.30 -39.64 -3.37
C THR A 35 -61.07 -40.33 -4.03
N GLY A 36 -61.02 -41.56 -4.55
CA GLY A 36 -61.96 -42.61 -4.99
C GLY A 36 -61.10 -43.73 -5.64
N SER A 37 -61.63 -44.93 -5.88
CA SER A 37 -60.80 -46.12 -6.18
C SER A 37 -60.48 -46.37 -7.67
N LEU A 38 -59.27 -46.91 -7.92
CA LEU A 38 -58.88 -47.80 -9.04
C LEU A 38 -59.04 -47.29 -10.48
N GLY A 39 -57.90 -46.96 -11.11
CA GLY A 39 -57.75 -46.80 -12.56
C GLY A 39 -56.28 -46.88 -12.96
N SER A 40 -55.94 -47.72 -13.93
CA SER A 40 -54.54 -48.04 -14.30
C SER A 40 -53.81 -46.89 -15.00
N GLN A 41 -52.53 -46.68 -14.66
CA GLN A 41 -51.49 -46.32 -15.63
C GLN A 41 -50.08 -46.57 -15.07
N ALA A 42 -49.12 -46.77 -15.97
CA ALA A 42 -47.73 -47.10 -15.62
C ALA A 42 -46.91 -45.84 -15.31
N ILE A 43 -46.07 -45.90 -14.28
CA ILE A 43 -45.00 -44.92 -14.04
C ILE A 43 -43.67 -45.61 -14.35
N SER A 44 -43.03 -45.18 -15.44
CA SER A 44 -41.72 -45.66 -15.85
C SER A 44 -40.62 -44.96 -15.04
N ASN A 45 -40.29 -45.50 -13.86
CA ASN A 45 -39.05 -45.13 -13.19
C ASN A 45 -37.87 -45.75 -13.96
N ARG A 46 -37.38 -45.08 -15.01
CA ARG A 46 -36.08 -45.40 -15.60
C ARG A 46 -34.98 -45.12 -14.57
N MET A 47 -33.99 -46.00 -14.55
CA MET A 47 -32.77 -45.86 -13.75
C MET A 47 -31.68 -45.33 -14.68
N GLU A 48 -31.57 -44.00 -14.78
CA GLU A 48 -30.77 -43.25 -15.76
C GLU A 48 -29.25 -43.34 -15.53
N ILE A 49 -28.70 -44.54 -15.64
CA ILE A 49 -27.26 -44.80 -15.53
C ILE A 49 -26.72 -45.03 -16.96
N PRO A 50 -25.82 -44.18 -17.49
CA PRO A 50 -25.31 -44.34 -18.86
C PRO A 50 -24.53 -45.65 -19.03
N PRO A 51 -24.47 -46.23 -20.24
CA PRO A 51 -23.80 -47.51 -20.48
C PRO A 51 -22.27 -47.42 -20.36
N TRP A 52 -21.70 -46.24 -20.60
CA TRP A 52 -20.26 -45.98 -20.57
C TRP A 52 -19.97 -44.57 -20.03
N ILE A 53 -18.92 -44.45 -19.21
CA ILE A 53 -18.37 -43.18 -18.71
C ILE A 53 -16.84 -43.18 -18.85
N GLY A 54 -16.28 -42.10 -19.38
CA GLY A 54 -14.83 -41.82 -19.38
C GLY A 54 -14.49 -40.64 -18.46
N GLU A 55 -13.38 -40.73 -17.73
CA GLU A 55 -12.88 -39.67 -16.84
C GLU A 55 -11.41 -39.35 -17.16
N GLY A 56 -11.12 -38.11 -17.55
CA GLY A 56 -9.79 -37.69 -18.01
C GLY A 56 -9.72 -36.20 -18.29
N GLY A 57 -8.52 -35.62 -18.30
CA GLY A 57 -8.33 -34.18 -18.58
C GLY A 57 -9.11 -33.22 -17.66
N GLY A 58 -9.49 -33.66 -16.45
CA GLY A 58 -10.36 -32.89 -15.54
C GLY A 58 -11.86 -32.91 -15.88
N ARG A 59 -12.30 -33.71 -16.86
CA ARG A 59 -13.70 -33.85 -17.29
C ARG A 59 -14.22 -35.27 -17.17
N ARG A 60 -15.56 -35.40 -17.18
CA ARG A 60 -16.30 -36.66 -17.07
C ARG A 60 -17.36 -36.70 -18.16
N MET A 61 -17.37 -37.74 -18.99
CA MET A 61 -18.25 -37.82 -20.17
C MET A 61 -19.02 -39.13 -20.25
N ARG A 62 -20.33 -39.05 -20.57
CA ARG A 62 -21.25 -40.18 -20.69
C ARG A 62 -21.68 -40.43 -22.14
N ALA A 63 -21.76 -41.69 -22.54
CA ALA A 63 -22.33 -42.07 -23.83
C ALA A 63 -23.85 -41.82 -23.84
N GLN A 64 -24.37 -41.16 -24.88
CA GLN A 64 -25.76 -40.67 -24.94
C GLN A 64 -26.80 -41.76 -25.23
N HIS A 65 -26.43 -42.85 -25.91
CA HIS A 65 -27.38 -43.83 -26.42
C HIS A 65 -27.49 -45.07 -25.51
N GLU A 66 -28.65 -45.28 -24.86
CA GLU A 66 -28.96 -46.54 -24.17
C GLU A 66 -29.35 -47.64 -25.19
N ILE A 67 -28.56 -48.72 -25.27
CA ILE A 67 -28.95 -49.96 -25.95
C ILE A 67 -29.53 -50.93 -24.89
N PRO A 68 -30.80 -51.37 -25.01
CA PRO A 68 -31.39 -52.30 -24.06
C PRO A 68 -30.79 -53.71 -24.19
N LEU A 69 -30.29 -54.26 -23.07
CA LEU A 69 -29.91 -55.68 -23.00
C LEU A 69 -31.13 -56.54 -22.71
N TYR A 70 -31.43 -57.47 -23.62
CA TYR A 70 -32.50 -58.45 -23.44
C TYR A 70 -31.99 -59.71 -22.73
N PRO A 71 -32.81 -60.40 -21.91
CA PRO A 71 -32.41 -61.65 -21.28
C PRO A 71 -32.07 -62.74 -22.30
N SER A 72 -31.01 -63.49 -22.02
CA SER A 72 -30.58 -64.68 -22.79
C SER A 72 -30.01 -64.45 -24.20
N THR A 73 -29.83 -63.20 -24.64
CA THR A 73 -29.07 -62.86 -25.86
C THR A 73 -27.70 -62.29 -25.51
N ASP A 74 -26.66 -62.68 -26.23
CA ASP A 74 -25.41 -61.92 -26.31
C ASP A 74 -25.63 -60.59 -27.04
N SER A 75 -24.82 -59.58 -26.72
CA SER A 75 -24.95 -58.23 -27.27
C SER A 75 -23.60 -57.53 -27.18
N THR A 76 -23.03 -57.18 -28.33
CA THR A 76 -21.79 -56.40 -28.43
C THR A 76 -22.14 -54.96 -28.70
N GLN A 77 -21.78 -54.05 -27.78
CA GLN A 77 -22.02 -52.62 -27.95
C GLN A 77 -20.77 -51.95 -28.54
N HIS A 78 -20.92 -51.35 -29.72
CA HIS A 78 -19.89 -50.52 -30.34
C HIS A 78 -20.24 -49.05 -30.10
N ILE A 79 -19.35 -48.30 -29.44
CA ILE A 79 -19.52 -46.87 -29.15
C ILE A 79 -18.43 -46.11 -29.92
N PRO A 80 -18.76 -45.42 -31.02
CA PRO A 80 -17.77 -44.64 -31.75
C PRO A 80 -17.23 -43.50 -30.90
N LEU A 81 -15.91 -43.35 -30.82
CA LEU A 81 -15.24 -42.26 -30.10
C LEU A 81 -15.30 -40.94 -30.90
N LEU A 82 -16.51 -40.48 -31.20
CA LEU A 82 -16.79 -39.22 -31.92
C LEU A 82 -17.66 -38.29 -31.04
N PRO A 83 -17.47 -36.96 -31.07
CA PRO A 83 -17.99 -36.08 -30.02
C PRO A 83 -19.52 -36.08 -29.88
N HIS A 84 -20.23 -36.28 -31.00
CA HIS A 84 -21.69 -36.30 -31.03
C HIS A 84 -22.34 -37.52 -30.36
N PHE A 85 -21.57 -38.53 -29.93
CA PHE A 85 -22.08 -39.64 -29.11
C PHE A 85 -21.99 -39.39 -27.59
N PHE A 86 -21.37 -38.29 -27.14
CA PHE A 86 -21.09 -38.03 -25.73
C PHE A 86 -21.67 -36.72 -25.21
N LEU A 87 -22.18 -36.79 -23.98
CA LEU A 87 -22.59 -35.64 -23.16
C LEU A 87 -21.65 -35.50 -21.96
N ASP A 88 -21.43 -34.27 -21.51
CA ASP A 88 -20.69 -33.95 -20.29
C ASP A 88 -21.54 -34.33 -19.06
N VAL A 89 -20.96 -35.02 -18.08
CA VAL A 89 -21.73 -35.64 -16.97
C VAL A 89 -22.29 -34.61 -15.99
N GLU A 90 -21.74 -33.40 -15.95
CA GLU A 90 -22.08 -32.37 -14.96
C GLU A 90 -23.01 -31.31 -15.55
N THR A 91 -22.89 -31.03 -16.86
CA THR A 91 -23.68 -30.02 -17.58
C THR A 91 -24.76 -30.60 -18.50
N ASP A 92 -24.67 -31.90 -18.82
CA ASP A 92 -25.46 -32.64 -19.82
C ASP A 92 -25.45 -32.04 -21.24
N GLN A 93 -24.44 -31.19 -21.53
CA GLN A 93 -24.24 -30.59 -22.85
C GLN A 93 -23.43 -31.51 -23.78
N GLN A 94 -23.63 -31.35 -25.08
CA GLN A 94 -22.89 -32.10 -26.09
C GLN A 94 -21.42 -31.69 -26.13
N ILE A 95 -20.54 -32.69 -26.11
CA ILE A 95 -19.09 -32.50 -26.03
C ILE A 95 -18.52 -32.10 -27.41
N SER A 96 -17.59 -31.13 -27.42
CA SER A 96 -16.90 -30.72 -28.65
C SER A 96 -15.69 -31.61 -28.97
N ARG A 97 -15.15 -31.53 -30.21
CA ARG A 97 -13.92 -32.25 -30.59
C ARG A 97 -12.75 -31.96 -29.63
N ARG A 98 -12.57 -30.71 -29.22
CA ARG A 98 -11.55 -30.29 -28.26
C ARG A 98 -11.74 -30.99 -26.92
N ASP A 99 -12.97 -31.01 -26.42
CA ASP A 99 -13.26 -31.49 -25.07
C ASP A 99 -13.16 -33.03 -25.02
N LEU A 100 -13.62 -33.74 -26.05
CA LEU A 100 -13.39 -35.18 -26.22
C LEU A 100 -11.89 -35.52 -26.24
N LEU A 101 -11.11 -34.83 -27.07
CA LEU A 101 -9.66 -35.07 -27.16
C LEU A 101 -8.95 -34.74 -25.83
N SER A 102 -9.41 -33.74 -25.07
CA SER A 102 -8.86 -33.43 -23.74
C SER A 102 -9.09 -34.56 -22.72
N VAL A 103 -10.21 -35.29 -22.80
CA VAL A 103 -10.46 -36.47 -21.97
C VAL A 103 -9.60 -37.65 -22.40
N LEU A 104 -9.46 -37.89 -23.72
CA LEU A 104 -8.71 -39.02 -24.25
C LEU A 104 -7.19 -38.89 -24.05
N ALA A 105 -6.64 -37.67 -24.13
CA ALA A 105 -5.20 -37.42 -23.98
C ALA A 105 -4.64 -37.71 -22.57
N ASN A 106 -5.49 -37.78 -21.55
CA ASN A 106 -5.13 -38.28 -20.22
C ASN A 106 -6.33 -38.98 -19.57
N LEU A 107 -6.70 -40.14 -20.15
CA LEU A 107 -7.85 -40.95 -19.75
C LEU A 107 -7.52 -41.76 -18.48
N THR A 108 -7.92 -41.23 -17.32
CA THR A 108 -7.59 -41.80 -16.00
C THR A 108 -8.49 -42.97 -15.58
N LYS A 109 -9.76 -42.98 -16.01
CA LYS A 109 -10.70 -44.09 -15.76
C LYS A 109 -11.66 -44.29 -16.93
N VAL A 110 -12.07 -45.54 -17.11
CA VAL A 110 -13.20 -45.93 -17.96
C VAL A 110 -14.12 -46.84 -17.14
N MET A 111 -15.43 -46.57 -17.17
CA MET A 111 -16.45 -47.34 -16.46
C MET A 111 -17.52 -47.81 -17.44
N VAL A 112 -17.80 -49.11 -17.43
CA VAL A 112 -18.87 -49.75 -18.22
C VAL A 112 -19.97 -50.21 -17.28
N ARG A 113 -21.23 -49.96 -17.63
CA ARG A 113 -22.39 -50.35 -16.82
C ARG A 113 -22.49 -51.88 -16.74
N ALA A 114 -22.66 -52.40 -15.52
CA ALA A 114 -22.79 -53.83 -15.24
C ALA A 114 -24.22 -54.27 -14.87
N THR A 115 -25.13 -53.33 -14.59
CA THR A 115 -26.47 -53.60 -14.03
C THR A 115 -27.58 -53.07 -14.94
N TYR A 116 -28.34 -53.98 -15.54
CA TYR A 116 -29.37 -53.67 -16.56
C TYR A 116 -30.80 -54.09 -16.18
N SER A 117 -30.96 -54.82 -15.08
CA SER A 117 -32.25 -55.23 -14.49
C SER A 117 -32.25 -54.94 -12.99
N THR A 118 -33.45 -54.67 -12.45
CA THR A 118 -33.70 -54.50 -11.01
C THR A 118 -33.82 -55.83 -10.25
N SER A 119 -33.75 -56.98 -10.94
CA SER A 119 -33.79 -58.29 -10.27
C SER A 119 -32.47 -58.58 -9.52
N PRO A 120 -32.52 -58.90 -8.21
CA PRO A 120 -31.32 -59.25 -7.44
C PRO A 120 -30.72 -60.62 -7.80
N THR A 121 -31.36 -61.40 -8.68
CA THR A 121 -30.88 -62.71 -9.15
C THR A 121 -30.34 -62.68 -10.59
N ALA A 122 -30.27 -61.52 -11.23
CA ALA A 122 -29.76 -61.39 -12.60
C ALA A 122 -28.24 -61.61 -12.66
N VAL A 123 -27.80 -62.57 -13.49
CA VAL A 123 -26.38 -62.88 -13.73
C VAL A 123 -25.95 -62.26 -15.06
N TYR A 124 -25.02 -61.30 -14.99
CA TYR A 124 -24.38 -60.69 -16.16
C TYR A 124 -22.98 -61.30 -16.37
N ARG A 125 -22.51 -61.35 -17.62
CA ARG A 125 -21.14 -61.73 -17.95
C ARG A 125 -20.60 -60.75 -19.00
N LEU A 126 -19.48 -60.09 -18.69
CA LEU A 126 -18.72 -59.34 -19.68
C LEU A 126 -17.84 -60.34 -20.44
N HIS A 127 -18.05 -60.51 -21.74
CA HIS A 127 -17.28 -61.46 -22.55
C HIS A 127 -15.94 -60.88 -23.02
N MET A 128 -15.96 -59.62 -23.47
CA MET A 128 -14.77 -58.89 -23.92
C MET A 128 -14.94 -57.40 -23.65
N PHE A 129 -13.81 -56.70 -23.50
CA PHE A 129 -13.72 -55.25 -23.55
C PHE A 129 -12.45 -54.90 -24.32
N SER A 130 -12.56 -54.01 -25.30
CA SER A 130 -11.47 -53.58 -26.17
C SER A 130 -11.74 -52.14 -26.62
N MET A 131 -10.68 -51.32 -26.67
CA MET A 131 -10.72 -49.99 -27.25
C MET A 131 -9.73 -49.95 -28.41
N GLU A 132 -10.16 -49.42 -29.55
CA GLU A 132 -9.29 -49.23 -30.71
C GLU A 132 -8.36 -48.03 -30.45
N VAL A 133 -7.07 -48.22 -30.74
CA VAL A 133 -6.00 -47.23 -30.58
C VAL A 133 -5.11 -47.30 -31.81
N ALA A 134 -4.69 -46.15 -32.35
CA ALA A 134 -3.74 -46.10 -33.45
C ALA A 134 -2.30 -46.23 -32.91
N ASP A 135 -1.54 -47.17 -33.47
CA ASP A 135 -0.13 -47.35 -33.14
C ASP A 135 0.77 -46.62 -34.17
N PRO A 136 1.57 -45.62 -33.78
CA PRO A 136 2.45 -44.91 -34.70
C PRO A 136 3.70 -45.72 -35.12
N SER A 137 3.94 -46.90 -34.53
CA SER A 137 5.16 -47.69 -34.79
C SER A 137 5.10 -48.59 -36.04
N GLU A 138 3.91 -48.81 -36.64
CA GLU A 138 3.80 -49.54 -37.92
C GLU A 138 4.06 -48.68 -39.18
N SER A 139 4.18 -47.36 -39.04
CA SER A 139 4.48 -46.45 -40.16
C SER A 139 5.97 -46.11 -40.27
N ASP A 140 6.66 -46.70 -41.26
CA ASP A 140 7.93 -46.15 -41.77
C ASP A 140 7.71 -44.69 -42.25
N GLU A 141 8.75 -43.85 -42.20
CA GLU A 141 8.75 -42.39 -42.49
C GLU A 141 8.29 -41.96 -43.91
N ARG A 142 7.76 -42.89 -44.71
CA ARG A 142 7.25 -42.66 -46.08
C ARG A 142 5.80 -43.11 -46.29
N GLY A 143 5.14 -43.70 -45.28
CA GLY A 143 3.71 -43.99 -45.32
C GLY A 143 3.27 -45.18 -46.20
N GLU A 144 4.17 -46.08 -46.58
CA GLU A 144 3.82 -47.31 -47.32
C GLU A 144 3.70 -48.54 -46.41
N ILE A 145 2.60 -49.29 -46.55
CA ILE A 145 2.25 -50.44 -45.70
C ILE A 145 3.11 -51.67 -46.06
N ARG A 146 3.87 -52.21 -45.10
CA ARG A 146 4.71 -53.41 -45.27
C ARG A 146 3.89 -54.71 -45.42
N LYS A 147 3.46 -55.04 -46.63
CA LYS A 147 2.85 -56.36 -46.93
C LYS A 147 3.86 -57.51 -46.99
N ARG A 148 4.05 -58.20 -45.86
CA ARG A 148 4.44 -59.63 -45.74
C ARG A 148 3.54 -60.21 -44.65
N GLY A 149 2.58 -61.09 -44.91
CA GLY A 149 2.77 -62.46 -45.43
C GLY A 149 2.97 -63.40 -44.22
N ARG A 150 2.14 -64.42 -43.94
CA ARG A 150 1.34 -65.24 -44.88
C ARG A 150 0.18 -65.98 -44.16
N GLY A 151 -1.07 -65.63 -44.49
CA GLY A 151 -2.28 -66.39 -44.12
C GLY A 151 -2.99 -65.92 -42.83
N GLY A 152 -4.31 -65.98 -42.83
CA GLY A 152 -5.18 -65.47 -41.76
C GLY A 152 -5.75 -64.07 -42.08
N GLU A 153 -7.04 -63.87 -41.81
CA GLU A 153 -7.74 -62.62 -42.10
C GLU A 153 -7.62 -61.65 -40.92
N SER A 154 -6.80 -60.61 -41.09
CA SER A 154 -7.03 -59.30 -40.47
C SER A 154 -6.37 -58.23 -41.33
N GLY A 155 -7.11 -57.21 -41.73
CA GLY A 155 -6.59 -56.09 -42.49
C GLY A 155 -6.14 -54.99 -41.54
N THR A 156 -4.88 -54.56 -41.61
CA THR A 156 -4.43 -53.32 -40.95
C THR A 156 -5.12 -52.13 -41.59
N VAL A 157 -6.16 -51.61 -40.95
CA VAL A 157 -6.93 -50.46 -41.42
C VAL A 157 -6.18 -49.18 -41.03
N SER A 158 -5.91 -48.33 -42.02
CA SER A 158 -5.30 -47.01 -41.78
C SER A 158 -6.22 -46.15 -40.91
N ALA A 159 -5.72 -45.64 -39.79
CA ALA A 159 -6.49 -44.88 -38.80
C ALA A 159 -6.84 -43.46 -39.26
N SER A 160 -7.70 -43.33 -40.27
CA SER A 160 -8.00 -42.08 -40.99
C SER A 160 -8.67 -40.95 -40.18
N ALA A 161 -8.94 -41.17 -38.90
CA ALA A 161 -9.49 -40.19 -37.97
C ALA A 161 -8.45 -39.63 -36.98
N VAL A 162 -7.24 -40.19 -36.96
CA VAL A 162 -6.12 -39.71 -36.15
C VAL A 162 -5.25 -38.77 -36.98
N GLU A 163 -4.90 -37.63 -36.40
CA GLU A 163 -4.03 -36.63 -37.04
C GLU A 163 -2.55 -36.93 -36.71
N MET A 164 -1.66 -36.62 -37.66
CA MET A 164 -0.21 -36.73 -37.49
C MET A 164 0.40 -35.35 -37.71
N CYS A 165 0.59 -34.60 -36.63
CA CYS A 165 1.00 -33.21 -36.63
C CYS A 165 2.53 -33.07 -36.69
N SER A 166 3.03 -32.17 -37.54
CA SER A 166 4.44 -31.77 -37.52
C SER A 166 4.69 -30.80 -36.36
N CYS A 167 5.16 -31.32 -35.22
CA CYS A 167 5.19 -30.56 -33.98
C CYS A 167 6.24 -29.44 -33.94
N PRO A 168 5.93 -28.29 -33.31
CA PRO A 168 6.91 -27.25 -33.02
C PRO A 168 8.02 -27.74 -32.07
N PRO A 169 9.21 -27.10 -32.07
CA PRO A 169 10.26 -27.40 -31.10
C PRO A 169 9.75 -27.36 -29.66
N GLY A 170 10.09 -28.37 -28.86
CA GLY A 170 9.63 -28.53 -27.48
C GLY A 170 8.37 -29.38 -27.30
N PHE A 171 7.65 -29.72 -28.37
CA PHE A 171 6.46 -30.58 -28.35
C PHE A 171 6.74 -31.96 -28.94
N SER A 172 5.94 -32.95 -28.55
CA SER A 172 6.01 -34.35 -29.00
C SER A 172 4.63 -35.02 -28.99
N GLY A 173 4.51 -36.20 -29.58
CA GLY A 173 3.22 -36.91 -29.73
C GLY A 173 2.58 -36.70 -31.10
N THR A 174 1.47 -37.41 -31.37
CA THR A 174 0.83 -37.42 -32.71
C THR A 174 -0.02 -36.19 -32.99
N SER A 175 -0.63 -35.61 -31.95
CA SER A 175 -1.35 -34.32 -31.94
C SER A 175 -0.53 -33.20 -31.28
N CYS A 176 0.77 -33.43 -30.99
CA CYS A 176 1.61 -32.55 -30.18
C CYS A 176 1.12 -32.39 -28.72
N GLU A 177 0.48 -33.44 -28.21
CA GLU A 177 -0.15 -33.55 -26.89
C GLU A 177 0.85 -33.65 -25.72
N SER A 178 2.11 -34.00 -26.00
CA SER A 178 3.19 -34.12 -25.01
C SER A 178 4.27 -33.05 -25.22
N CYS A 179 5.14 -32.87 -24.22
CA CYS A 179 6.37 -32.10 -24.40
C CYS A 179 7.53 -33.02 -24.79
N ALA A 180 8.53 -32.47 -25.49
CA ALA A 180 9.75 -33.19 -25.82
C ALA A 180 10.61 -33.44 -24.57
N VAL A 181 11.59 -34.36 -24.66
CA VAL A 181 12.57 -34.57 -23.59
C VAL A 181 13.35 -33.25 -23.38
N GLY A 182 13.50 -32.85 -22.11
CA GLY A 182 14.07 -31.53 -21.76
C GLY A 182 13.07 -30.37 -21.78
N PHE A 183 11.76 -30.64 -21.91
CA PHE A 183 10.69 -29.62 -21.85
C PHE A 183 9.55 -30.03 -20.91
N ARG A 184 8.93 -29.04 -20.24
CA ARG A 184 7.75 -29.21 -19.35
C ARG A 184 6.54 -28.45 -19.89
N ARG A 185 5.33 -28.91 -19.56
CA ARG A 185 4.07 -28.25 -19.92
C ARG A 185 3.73 -27.16 -18.91
N VAL A 186 3.57 -25.93 -19.37
CA VAL A 186 3.15 -24.80 -18.54
C VAL A 186 1.67 -24.95 -18.16
N ASP A 187 1.36 -24.73 -16.87
CA ASP A 187 0.02 -24.77 -16.24
C ASP A 187 -0.82 -26.02 -16.54
N ALA A 188 -0.17 -27.13 -16.92
CA ALA A 188 -0.81 -28.35 -17.44
C ALA A 188 -1.80 -28.14 -18.61
N VAL A 189 -1.79 -26.97 -19.26
CA VAL A 189 -2.73 -26.63 -20.34
C VAL A 189 -2.40 -27.46 -21.58
N LEU A 190 -3.32 -28.34 -21.98
CA LEU A 190 -3.13 -29.22 -23.13
C LEU A 190 -3.30 -28.49 -24.47
N TYR A 191 -4.42 -27.81 -24.65
CA TYR A 191 -4.80 -27.16 -25.91
C TYR A 191 -4.37 -25.69 -25.92
N LYS A 192 -3.56 -25.29 -26.92
CA LYS A 192 -2.83 -23.99 -26.98
C LYS A 192 -1.83 -23.73 -25.82
N GLY A 193 -1.60 -24.69 -24.91
CA GLY A 193 -0.60 -24.52 -23.86
C GLY A 193 0.83 -24.65 -24.40
N PHE A 194 1.79 -24.13 -23.62
CA PHE A 194 3.20 -24.04 -24.01
C PHE A 194 4.05 -25.15 -23.39
N CYS A 195 5.06 -25.62 -24.12
CA CYS A 195 6.13 -26.47 -23.59
C CYS A 195 7.41 -25.62 -23.46
N GLU A 196 7.82 -25.28 -22.24
CA GLU A 196 9.07 -24.55 -21.98
C GLU A 196 10.24 -25.51 -21.74
N ALA A 197 11.47 -25.06 -21.98
CA ALA A 197 12.66 -25.85 -21.67
C ALA A 197 12.87 -25.98 -20.16
N CYS A 198 13.37 -27.12 -19.70
CA CYS A 198 13.66 -27.39 -18.29
C CYS A 198 14.68 -26.39 -17.71
N GLN A 199 14.30 -25.68 -16.66
CA GLN A 199 15.10 -24.61 -16.04
C GLN A 199 16.18 -25.15 -15.08
N CYS A 200 16.94 -26.16 -15.50
CA CYS A 200 17.90 -26.87 -14.64
C CYS A 200 19.28 -26.23 -14.54
N HIS A 201 19.39 -24.93 -14.84
CA HIS A 201 20.64 -24.17 -14.96
C HIS A 201 21.75 -24.86 -15.78
N GLY A 202 21.42 -25.76 -16.72
CA GLY A 202 22.39 -26.58 -17.46
C GLY A 202 22.97 -27.78 -16.69
N HIS A 203 22.76 -27.84 -15.37
CA HIS A 203 23.16 -28.95 -14.50
C HIS A 203 22.26 -30.20 -14.61
N SER A 204 21.14 -30.10 -15.33
CA SER A 204 20.49 -31.27 -15.95
C SER A 204 19.95 -30.95 -17.34
N SER A 205 19.74 -32.01 -18.12
CA SER A 205 19.12 -32.01 -19.45
C SER A 205 17.65 -32.46 -19.43
N GLU A 206 17.15 -32.92 -18.27
CA GLU A 206 15.86 -33.58 -18.14
C GLU A 206 15.14 -33.10 -16.87
N CYS A 207 13.82 -32.90 -16.97
CA CYS A 207 12.95 -32.58 -15.84
C CYS A 207 11.60 -33.26 -15.98
N ASP A 208 10.87 -33.37 -14.86
CA ASP A 208 9.50 -33.83 -14.86
C ASP A 208 8.57 -32.90 -15.67
N GLN A 209 7.74 -33.50 -16.53
CA GLN A 209 6.98 -32.76 -17.54
C GLN A 209 5.83 -31.89 -16.97
N VAL A 210 5.47 -32.05 -15.69
CA VAL A 210 4.38 -31.30 -15.04
C VAL A 210 4.93 -30.33 -14.01
N THR A 211 5.76 -30.82 -13.09
CA THR A 211 6.32 -30.06 -11.97
C THR A 211 7.60 -29.29 -12.33
N GLY A 212 8.20 -29.55 -13.49
CA GLY A 212 9.47 -28.95 -13.92
C GLY A 212 10.69 -29.35 -13.10
N HIS A 213 10.55 -30.29 -12.16
CA HIS A 213 11.63 -30.68 -11.26
C HIS A 213 12.72 -31.45 -12.01
N CYS A 214 13.94 -30.97 -11.91
CA CYS A 214 15.10 -31.48 -12.63
C CYS A 214 15.53 -32.86 -12.14
N GLN A 215 15.72 -33.77 -13.08
CA GLN A 215 16.11 -35.15 -12.80
C GLN A 215 17.64 -35.25 -12.82
N THR A 216 18.22 -35.84 -11.77
CA THR A 216 19.67 -36.13 -11.67
C THR A 216 20.57 -34.92 -11.92
N CYS A 217 20.53 -33.96 -10.99
CA CYS A 217 21.44 -32.81 -10.96
C CYS A 217 22.93 -33.23 -10.97
N LYS A 218 23.73 -32.54 -11.80
CA LYS A 218 25.16 -32.79 -12.01
C LYS A 218 26.01 -31.76 -11.25
N ASP A 219 27.33 -31.79 -11.42
CA ASP A 219 28.25 -30.74 -10.99
C ASP A 219 28.24 -30.39 -9.48
N ASN A 220 27.81 -31.35 -8.64
CA ASN A 220 27.60 -31.20 -7.19
C ASN A 220 26.51 -30.17 -6.84
N THR A 221 25.50 -30.04 -7.69
CA THR A 221 24.29 -29.25 -7.44
C THR A 221 23.14 -30.12 -6.90
N MET A 222 22.13 -29.47 -6.33
CA MET A 222 20.92 -30.06 -5.74
C MET A 222 19.75 -29.06 -5.82
N GLY A 223 18.62 -29.43 -5.23
CA GLY A 223 17.39 -28.62 -5.30
C GLY A 223 16.50 -29.02 -6.49
N PRO A 224 15.26 -28.54 -6.55
CA PRO A 224 14.31 -28.89 -7.60
C PRO A 224 14.74 -28.37 -8.99
N PHE A 225 15.60 -27.36 -9.06
CA PHE A 225 16.08 -26.76 -10.31
C PHE A 225 17.60 -26.87 -10.50
N CYS A 226 18.27 -27.71 -9.70
CA CYS A 226 19.74 -27.80 -9.64
C CYS A 226 20.41 -26.45 -9.33
N ASP A 227 19.72 -25.62 -8.55
CA ASP A 227 19.97 -24.21 -8.27
C ASP A 227 20.77 -23.97 -6.97
N LEU A 228 20.99 -25.03 -6.18
CA LEU A 228 21.72 -25.00 -4.91
C LEU A 228 22.94 -25.93 -4.95
N CYS A 229 23.98 -25.66 -4.16
CA CYS A 229 25.11 -26.59 -4.01
C CYS A 229 24.78 -27.75 -3.04
N ALA A 230 25.30 -28.94 -3.33
CA ALA A 230 25.20 -30.12 -2.48
C ALA A 230 25.92 -29.90 -1.11
N PRO A 231 25.57 -30.67 -0.05
CA PRO A 231 26.16 -30.48 1.27
C PRO A 231 27.67 -30.77 1.22
N GLY A 232 28.47 -29.89 1.82
CA GLY A 232 29.93 -29.90 1.70
C GLY A 232 30.47 -29.16 0.48
N PHE A 233 29.62 -28.48 -0.30
CA PHE A 233 30.00 -27.59 -1.38
C PHE A 233 29.39 -26.18 -1.20
N TYR A 234 30.10 -25.16 -1.67
CA TYR A 234 29.68 -23.75 -1.67
C TYR A 234 29.89 -23.10 -3.04
N GLY A 235 29.13 -22.04 -3.32
CA GLY A 235 29.28 -21.26 -4.56
C GLY A 235 27.96 -20.69 -5.06
N ASN A 236 27.75 -20.70 -6.38
CA ASN A 236 26.54 -20.18 -7.02
C ASN A 236 26.20 -21.01 -8.27
N ALA A 237 25.36 -22.02 -8.09
CA ALA A 237 24.91 -22.96 -9.13
C ALA A 237 23.98 -22.33 -10.17
N SER A 238 23.46 -21.12 -9.96
CA SER A 238 22.56 -20.47 -10.92
C SER A 238 23.28 -20.01 -12.20
N ARG A 239 24.63 -20.07 -12.25
CA ARG A 239 25.43 -19.63 -13.41
C ARG A 239 25.58 -20.69 -14.50
N GLY A 240 25.37 -21.96 -14.18
CA GLY A 240 25.39 -23.08 -15.13
C GLY A 240 26.75 -23.50 -15.65
N THR A 241 27.78 -23.51 -14.79
CA THR A 241 29.11 -24.03 -15.13
C THR A 241 29.50 -25.20 -14.22
N PRO A 242 30.19 -26.26 -14.73
CA PRO A 242 30.69 -27.37 -13.90
C PRO A 242 31.68 -27.02 -12.78
N SER A 243 31.98 -25.73 -12.57
CA SER A 243 32.89 -25.20 -11.54
C SER A 243 32.19 -24.35 -10.48
N ASP A 244 30.86 -24.25 -10.56
CA ASP A 244 30.05 -23.33 -9.75
C ASP A 244 29.94 -23.72 -8.26
N CYS A 245 29.97 -25.02 -7.96
CA CYS A 245 29.97 -25.58 -6.61
C CYS A 245 31.34 -26.17 -6.26
N LYS A 246 31.99 -25.63 -5.23
CA LYS A 246 33.36 -25.96 -4.81
C LYS A 246 33.35 -26.60 -3.42
N PRO A 247 34.20 -27.62 -3.15
CA PRO A 247 34.19 -28.32 -1.87
C PRO A 247 34.62 -27.40 -0.71
N CYS A 248 34.05 -27.61 0.48
CA CYS A 248 34.41 -26.89 1.70
C CYS A 248 35.88 -27.11 2.13
N ALA A 249 36.38 -26.18 2.95
CA ALA A 249 37.70 -26.24 3.59
C ALA A 249 37.63 -25.63 5.00
N CYS A 250 37.35 -26.47 5.98
CA CYS A 250 37.03 -26.08 7.35
C CYS A 250 38.01 -26.69 8.38
N PRO A 251 39.31 -26.32 8.41
CA PRO A 251 39.93 -25.26 7.61
C PRO A 251 40.63 -25.72 6.31
N LEU A 252 40.81 -27.02 6.08
CA LEU A 252 41.50 -27.57 4.90
C LEU A 252 40.60 -28.50 4.08
N HIS A 253 40.91 -28.68 2.79
CA HIS A 253 40.26 -29.70 1.93
C HIS A 253 40.68 -31.15 2.24
N LEU A 254 41.49 -31.38 3.28
CA LEU A 254 41.91 -32.72 3.71
C LEU A 254 40.82 -33.32 4.61
N PRO A 255 40.36 -34.57 4.40
CA PRO A 255 39.29 -35.17 5.22
C PRO A 255 39.58 -35.21 6.74
N GLY A 256 40.85 -35.33 7.14
CA GLY A 256 41.27 -35.26 8.56
C GLY A 256 41.33 -33.85 9.16
N ASN A 257 41.13 -32.81 8.34
CA ASN A 257 41.18 -31.38 8.71
C ASN A 257 40.01 -30.59 8.11
N ASN A 258 38.90 -31.27 7.80
CA ASN A 258 37.65 -30.63 7.41
C ASN A 258 36.61 -30.84 8.52
N PHE A 259 36.78 -30.10 9.61
CA PHE A 259 35.94 -30.09 10.80
C PHE A 259 34.60 -29.36 10.57
N SER A 260 34.04 -29.41 9.36
CA SER A 260 32.63 -29.07 9.14
C SER A 260 32.06 -29.76 7.90
N PRO A 261 30.85 -30.36 7.98
CA PRO A 261 30.18 -30.97 6.83
C PRO A 261 29.56 -29.94 5.87
N THR A 262 29.45 -28.68 6.26
CA THR A 262 28.78 -27.62 5.49
C THR A 262 29.54 -26.30 5.59
N CYS A 263 29.38 -25.46 4.56
CA CYS A 263 29.92 -24.12 4.52
C CYS A 263 29.16 -23.28 3.48
N HIS A 264 29.25 -21.95 3.60
CA HIS A 264 28.66 -20.98 2.69
C HIS A 264 29.64 -19.83 2.41
N MET A 265 29.32 -18.94 1.45
CA MET A 265 30.09 -17.71 1.27
C MET A 265 29.54 -16.61 2.17
N GLY A 266 30.44 -15.92 2.88
CA GLY A 266 30.14 -14.69 3.61
C GLY A 266 30.12 -13.47 2.68
N VAL A 267 29.92 -12.29 3.31
CA VAL A 267 29.65 -11.04 2.59
C VAL A 267 30.90 -10.46 1.91
N GLU A 268 32.10 -10.81 2.40
CA GLU A 268 33.38 -10.38 1.84
C GLU A 268 33.97 -11.42 0.86
N GLY A 269 33.21 -12.48 0.53
CA GLY A 269 33.63 -13.58 -0.35
C GLY A 269 34.46 -14.66 0.36
N GLU A 270 34.54 -14.60 1.68
CA GLU A 270 35.15 -15.61 2.54
C GLU A 270 34.29 -16.88 2.64
N VAL A 271 34.90 -18.03 2.92
CA VAL A 271 34.15 -19.29 3.17
C VAL A 271 33.95 -19.43 4.67
N LEU A 272 32.68 -19.45 5.08
CA LEU A 272 32.23 -19.58 6.46
C LEU A 272 31.73 -21.00 6.71
N CYS A 273 32.23 -21.64 7.75
CA CYS A 273 31.86 -23.00 8.17
C CYS A 273 30.93 -22.91 9.39
N ASP A 274 29.72 -23.47 9.26
CA ASP A 274 28.60 -23.25 10.19
C ASP A 274 28.39 -24.37 11.22
N GLN A 275 28.94 -25.56 10.97
CA GLN A 275 28.84 -26.72 11.85
C GLN A 275 30.23 -27.14 12.37
N CYS A 276 30.89 -26.30 13.16
CA CYS A 276 32.14 -26.69 13.86
C CYS A 276 31.82 -27.62 15.05
N PRO A 277 32.51 -28.76 15.21
CA PRO A 277 32.29 -29.67 16.34
C PRO A 277 32.84 -29.10 17.67
N LEU A 278 32.40 -29.71 18.77
CA LEU A 278 32.82 -29.30 20.12
C LEU A 278 34.36 -29.30 20.25
N GLY A 279 34.90 -28.19 20.77
CA GLY A 279 36.34 -27.96 20.87
C GLY A 279 36.94 -27.11 19.73
N TYR A 280 36.18 -26.83 18.67
CA TYR A 280 36.62 -26.03 17.51
C TYR A 280 35.82 -24.73 17.39
N SER A 281 36.48 -23.68 16.89
CA SER A 281 35.94 -22.32 16.71
C SER A 281 36.69 -21.55 15.63
N GLY A 282 36.22 -20.34 15.33
CA GLY A 282 36.69 -19.52 14.21
C GLY A 282 35.87 -19.79 12.94
N PRO A 283 35.88 -18.85 11.97
CA PRO A 283 35.01 -18.90 10.78
C PRO A 283 35.28 -20.11 9.88
N ARG A 284 36.41 -20.80 10.06
CA ARG A 284 36.75 -22.04 9.34
C ARG A 284 37.02 -23.22 10.26
N CYS A 285 36.54 -23.19 11.51
CA CYS A 285 36.93 -24.15 12.55
C CYS A 285 38.47 -24.20 12.74
N ASP A 286 39.14 -23.08 12.47
CA ASP A 286 40.60 -22.90 12.38
C ASP A 286 41.30 -22.79 13.74
N ARG A 287 40.54 -22.79 14.84
CA ARG A 287 41.02 -22.50 16.21
C ARG A 287 40.38 -23.43 17.22
N CYS A 288 41.06 -23.65 18.35
CA CYS A 288 40.48 -24.39 19.46
C CYS A 288 39.63 -23.49 20.36
N SER A 289 38.48 -24.00 20.78
CA SER A 289 37.54 -23.31 21.67
C SER A 289 38.07 -23.17 23.08
N ASN A 290 37.45 -22.30 23.89
CA ASN A 290 37.87 -22.10 25.28
C ASN A 290 37.84 -23.43 26.07
N GLY A 291 38.94 -23.76 26.76
CA GLY A 291 39.14 -25.07 27.40
C GLY A 291 39.80 -26.13 26.52
N TYR A 292 40.16 -25.82 25.26
CA TYR A 292 40.83 -26.72 24.32
C TYR A 292 42.10 -26.07 23.74
N TYR A 293 43.03 -26.89 23.27
CA TYR A 293 44.30 -26.47 22.66
C TYR A 293 44.68 -27.34 21.46
N GLY A 294 45.48 -26.81 20.53
CA GLY A 294 45.99 -27.56 19.37
C GLY A 294 46.17 -26.73 18.11
N HIS A 295 46.43 -27.39 16.98
CA HIS A 295 46.72 -26.77 15.68
C HIS A 295 45.82 -27.31 14.55
N PRO A 296 44.49 -27.09 14.58
CA PRO A 296 43.56 -27.68 13.60
C PRO A 296 43.80 -27.21 12.14
N ALA A 297 44.47 -26.07 11.95
CA ALA A 297 44.85 -25.53 10.65
C ALA A 297 46.09 -26.20 10.00
N THR A 298 46.76 -27.15 10.67
CA THR A 298 47.89 -27.90 10.10
C THR A 298 47.49 -29.32 9.73
N PRO A 299 48.02 -29.93 8.64
CA PRO A 299 47.69 -31.31 8.25
C PRO A 299 47.93 -32.32 9.39
N GLY A 300 46.88 -33.05 9.77
CA GLY A 300 46.89 -34.00 10.89
C GLY A 300 46.74 -33.37 12.28
N GLY A 301 46.78 -32.04 12.40
CA GLY A 301 46.53 -31.32 13.65
C GLY A 301 45.05 -31.24 14.00
N TYR A 302 44.74 -31.26 15.29
CA TYR A 302 43.37 -31.28 15.84
C TYR A 302 43.32 -30.57 17.20
N CYS A 303 42.12 -30.36 17.75
CA CYS A 303 41.94 -29.75 19.09
C CYS A 303 41.73 -30.81 20.18
N GLN A 304 42.38 -30.62 21.32
CA GLN A 304 42.32 -31.49 22.51
C GLN A 304 41.86 -30.69 23.74
N PRO A 305 41.11 -31.29 24.69
CA PRO A 305 40.75 -30.63 25.93
C PRO A 305 42.00 -30.39 26.80
N CYS A 306 42.06 -29.24 27.49
CA CYS A 306 43.16 -28.89 28.38
C CYS A 306 43.14 -29.74 29.66
N ASP A 307 44.26 -30.39 29.98
CA ASP A 307 44.39 -31.21 31.19
C ASP A 307 44.67 -30.35 32.43
N CYS A 308 43.56 -29.87 33.00
CA CYS A 308 43.53 -28.98 34.15
C CYS A 308 42.64 -29.57 35.25
N ASN A 309 42.73 -30.90 35.43
CA ASN A 309 41.91 -31.72 36.33
C ASN A 309 40.38 -31.52 36.18
N GLY A 310 39.89 -30.90 35.11
CA GLY A 310 38.48 -30.48 34.98
C GLY A 310 38.05 -29.36 35.96
N ASN A 311 39.00 -28.58 36.47
CA ASN A 311 38.80 -27.52 37.47
C ASN A 311 38.95 -26.10 36.89
N LEU A 312 38.93 -25.94 35.56
CA LEU A 312 38.90 -24.64 34.90
C LEU A 312 37.60 -23.87 35.16
N ASP A 313 37.71 -22.55 35.10
CA ASP A 313 36.59 -21.65 34.84
C ASP A 313 36.44 -21.43 33.33
N LEU A 314 35.44 -22.07 32.73
CA LEU A 314 35.12 -21.96 31.30
C LEU A 314 34.23 -20.74 30.97
N SER A 315 33.75 -20.01 31.98
CA SER A 315 32.90 -18.82 31.77
C SER A 315 33.68 -17.60 31.26
N LEU A 316 34.99 -17.58 31.50
CA LEU A 316 35.92 -16.55 31.03
C LEU A 316 36.82 -17.11 29.92
N PRO A 317 37.09 -16.35 28.83
CA PRO A 317 38.00 -16.77 27.78
C PRO A 317 39.43 -16.96 28.32
N GLN A 318 40.27 -17.71 27.59
CA GLN A 318 41.62 -18.08 28.02
C GLN A 318 41.63 -18.82 29.38
N SER A 319 40.75 -19.80 29.55
CA SER A 319 40.81 -20.71 30.71
C SER A 319 42.12 -21.50 30.74
N CYS A 320 42.60 -21.88 29.56
CA CYS A 320 43.92 -22.43 29.29
C CYS A 320 44.49 -21.82 28.00
N HIS A 321 45.78 -21.99 27.77
CA HIS A 321 46.46 -21.51 26.58
C HIS A 321 46.06 -22.35 25.34
N PRO A 322 45.51 -21.77 24.26
CA PRO A 322 44.91 -22.51 23.14
C PRO A 322 45.89 -23.26 22.22
N ILE A 323 47.16 -23.40 22.63
CA ILE A 323 48.25 -24.01 21.85
C ILE A 323 49.08 -24.97 22.72
N THR A 324 49.39 -24.58 23.97
CA THR A 324 50.21 -25.39 24.90
C THR A 324 49.38 -26.13 25.95
N GLY A 325 48.08 -25.91 26.03
CA GLY A 325 47.18 -26.54 27.01
C GLY A 325 47.30 -26.01 28.45
N GLN A 326 48.31 -25.20 28.75
CA GLN A 326 48.62 -24.71 30.10
C GLN A 326 47.42 -24.00 30.75
N CYS A 327 47.07 -24.40 31.96
CA CYS A 327 45.97 -23.84 32.74
C CYS A 327 46.28 -22.39 33.16
N GLN A 328 45.32 -21.49 32.99
CA GLN A 328 45.48 -20.06 33.33
C GLN A 328 44.39 -19.55 34.28
N ARG A 329 43.17 -20.12 34.24
CA ARG A 329 42.06 -19.72 35.11
C ARG A 329 41.36 -20.93 35.73
N CYS A 330 41.80 -21.28 36.93
CA CYS A 330 41.11 -22.23 37.79
C CYS A 330 39.79 -21.63 38.30
N ARG A 331 38.82 -22.48 38.59
CA ARG A 331 37.56 -22.11 39.25
C ARG A 331 37.83 -21.53 40.64
N SER A 332 36.98 -20.60 41.09
CA SER A 332 37.06 -20.06 42.46
C SER A 332 37.14 -21.19 43.50
N GLY A 333 38.09 -21.08 44.43
CA GLY A 333 38.45 -22.11 45.41
C GLY A 333 39.55 -23.09 44.98
N TYR A 334 39.98 -23.09 43.71
CA TYR A 334 40.99 -23.99 43.16
C TYR A 334 42.26 -23.22 42.75
N GLY A 335 43.42 -23.85 42.90
CA GLY A 335 44.72 -23.30 42.55
C GLY A 335 45.71 -24.37 42.09
N GLY A 336 46.91 -23.93 41.72
CA GLY A 336 47.95 -24.78 41.15
C GLY A 336 48.04 -24.72 39.63
N VAL A 337 49.17 -25.18 39.08
CA VAL A 337 49.45 -25.10 37.63
C VAL A 337 48.59 -26.04 36.80
N ALA A 338 47.95 -27.04 37.43
CA ALA A 338 46.97 -27.92 36.84
C ALA A 338 45.58 -27.80 37.52
N CYS A 339 45.35 -26.73 38.30
CA CYS A 339 44.16 -26.56 39.16
C CYS A 339 43.94 -27.74 40.12
N ASP A 340 45.05 -28.21 40.69
CA ASP A 340 45.28 -29.48 41.37
C ASP A 340 45.19 -29.42 42.91
N PHE A 341 45.09 -28.24 43.52
CA PHE A 341 44.89 -28.07 44.97
C PHE A 341 43.86 -26.98 45.31
N CYS A 342 43.39 -26.94 46.56
CA CYS A 342 42.47 -25.89 47.02
C CYS A 342 43.25 -24.59 47.29
N ALA A 343 42.74 -23.46 46.76
CA ALA A 343 43.40 -22.16 46.88
C ALA A 343 43.54 -21.70 48.34
N ASN A 344 44.45 -20.77 48.61
CA ASN A 344 44.59 -20.17 49.95
C ASN A 344 43.25 -19.57 50.41
N GLY A 345 42.89 -19.81 51.67
CA GLY A 345 41.54 -19.50 52.17
C GLY A 345 40.47 -20.55 51.86
N TYR A 346 40.83 -21.69 51.27
CA TYR A 346 39.96 -22.85 51.04
C TYR A 346 40.62 -24.17 51.51
N TYR A 347 39.78 -25.17 51.80
CA TYR A 347 40.19 -26.52 52.20
C TYR A 347 39.32 -27.60 51.55
N GLY A 348 39.85 -28.81 51.42
CA GLY A 348 39.17 -29.98 50.83
C GLY A 348 40.11 -30.83 49.99
N GLU A 349 39.56 -31.57 49.04
CA GLU A 349 40.30 -32.28 48.00
C GLU A 349 39.83 -31.75 46.62
N ALA A 350 40.80 -31.44 45.76
CA ALA A 350 40.56 -30.68 44.53
C ALA A 350 40.38 -31.56 43.28
N VAL A 351 41.03 -32.72 43.20
CA VAL A 351 41.14 -33.52 41.97
C VAL A 351 39.99 -34.52 41.83
N THR A 352 39.75 -35.29 42.89
CA THR A 352 38.86 -36.46 42.90
C THR A 352 37.47 -36.11 43.43
N ALA A 353 37.40 -35.45 44.58
CA ALA A 353 36.17 -35.08 45.29
C ALA A 353 35.66 -33.68 44.90
N LYS A 354 36.56 -32.80 44.42
CA LYS A 354 36.22 -31.46 43.89
C LYS A 354 35.37 -30.65 44.87
N ASN A 355 35.80 -30.60 46.12
CA ASN A 355 35.02 -30.06 47.24
C ASN A 355 35.73 -28.94 48.02
N CYS A 356 36.60 -28.16 47.37
CA CYS A 356 37.26 -27.00 47.98
C CYS A 356 36.24 -25.99 48.55
N GLN A 357 36.13 -25.92 49.88
CA GLN A 357 35.24 -25.06 50.65
C GLN A 357 36.01 -23.93 51.33
N PRO A 358 35.43 -22.72 51.50
CA PRO A 358 36.13 -21.60 52.14
C PRO A 358 36.42 -21.87 53.62
N CYS A 359 37.61 -21.49 54.08
CA CYS A 359 38.08 -21.65 55.46
C CYS A 359 37.13 -21.01 56.47
N GLN A 360 36.70 -19.77 56.21
CA GLN A 360 35.87 -18.96 57.12
C GLN A 360 36.48 -18.80 58.52
N CYS A 361 37.78 -18.51 58.62
CA CYS A 361 38.41 -18.21 59.90
C CYS A 361 37.92 -16.85 60.44
N HIS A 362 37.64 -16.78 61.73
CA HIS A 362 37.20 -15.57 62.40
C HIS A 362 38.36 -14.55 62.49
N THR A 363 38.15 -13.34 61.97
CA THR A 363 39.21 -12.33 61.73
C THR A 363 40.08 -12.04 62.95
N ASN A 364 39.45 -11.91 64.12
CA ASN A 364 40.13 -11.56 65.36
C ASN A 364 40.47 -12.79 66.21
N GLY A 365 39.64 -13.83 66.17
CA GLY A 365 39.87 -15.08 66.92
C GLY A 365 40.96 -15.98 66.30
N SER A 366 41.32 -15.76 65.03
CA SER A 366 42.39 -16.48 64.33
C SER A 366 43.62 -15.61 64.06
N GLN A 367 44.72 -16.27 63.70
CA GLN A 367 45.99 -15.63 63.31
C GLN A 367 46.01 -15.23 61.82
N SER A 368 45.16 -15.86 61.00
CA SER A 368 44.95 -15.57 59.56
C SER A 368 43.69 -16.30 59.07
N ASP A 369 43.10 -15.73 58.02
CA ASP A 369 42.10 -16.29 57.10
C ASP A 369 42.52 -17.62 56.42
N VAL A 370 43.82 -17.93 56.36
CA VAL A 370 44.36 -19.16 55.78
C VAL A 370 44.33 -20.30 56.80
N CYS A 371 43.41 -21.24 56.60
CA CYS A 371 43.35 -22.51 57.31
C CYS A 371 44.22 -23.61 56.67
N GLU A 372 44.35 -24.74 57.37
CA GLU A 372 44.99 -25.95 56.83
C GLU A 372 44.16 -26.58 55.70
N GLN A 373 44.77 -26.74 54.52
CA GLN A 373 44.11 -27.07 53.25
C GLN A 373 43.36 -28.42 53.21
N GLN A 374 43.57 -29.33 54.16
CA GLN A 374 42.86 -30.62 54.21
C GLN A 374 41.77 -30.66 55.31
N THR A 375 42.09 -30.16 56.51
CA THR A 375 41.20 -30.24 57.69
C THR A 375 40.26 -29.05 57.82
N GLY A 376 40.61 -27.93 57.18
CA GLY A 376 39.95 -26.65 57.39
C GLY A 376 40.31 -25.98 58.72
N GLN A 377 41.25 -26.52 59.51
CA GLN A 377 41.54 -25.94 60.83
C GLN A 377 42.23 -24.58 60.72
N CYS A 378 41.60 -23.54 61.25
CA CYS A 378 42.19 -22.21 61.40
C CYS A 378 43.16 -22.18 62.58
N LYS A 379 44.21 -21.36 62.51
CA LYS A 379 45.15 -21.16 63.63
C LYS A 379 44.55 -20.17 64.62
N CYS A 380 44.04 -20.66 65.74
CA CYS A 380 43.38 -19.81 66.74
C CYS A 380 44.38 -18.98 67.57
N ARG A 381 43.91 -17.90 68.16
CA ARG A 381 44.61 -17.14 69.20
C ARG A 381 44.38 -17.80 70.57
N GLU A 382 45.11 -17.33 71.57
CA GLU A 382 44.94 -17.77 72.96
C GLU A 382 43.51 -17.49 73.43
N ASN A 383 42.97 -18.35 74.32
CA ASN A 383 41.58 -18.34 74.79
C ASN A 383 40.47 -18.58 73.74
N VAL A 384 40.82 -18.77 72.45
CA VAL A 384 39.87 -19.02 71.34
C VAL A 384 40.03 -20.43 70.78
N ILE A 385 38.91 -21.08 70.46
CA ILE A 385 38.80 -22.47 69.98
C ILE A 385 37.74 -22.61 68.87
N GLY A 386 37.60 -23.82 68.32
CA GLY A 386 36.72 -24.15 67.20
C GLY A 386 37.50 -24.32 65.89
N ARG A 387 36.85 -24.86 64.84
CA ARG A 387 37.49 -24.98 63.51
C ARG A 387 37.78 -23.59 62.91
N GLN A 388 36.86 -22.65 63.15
CA GLN A 388 36.89 -21.29 62.62
C GLN A 388 37.53 -20.29 63.60
N CYS A 389 37.85 -20.71 64.83
CA CYS A 389 38.30 -19.83 65.92
C CYS A 389 37.24 -18.78 66.30
N ASP A 390 36.00 -19.25 66.38
CA ASP A 390 34.76 -18.52 66.57
C ASP A 390 34.22 -18.59 68.00
N GLN A 391 34.81 -19.43 68.86
CA GLN A 391 34.29 -19.76 70.19
C GLN A 391 35.33 -19.51 71.29
N CYS A 392 34.94 -18.84 72.37
CA CYS A 392 35.78 -18.71 73.56
C CYS A 392 35.90 -20.04 74.33
N VAL A 393 37.02 -20.26 75.01
CA VAL A 393 37.13 -21.39 75.95
C VAL A 393 36.13 -21.23 77.12
N PRO A 394 35.53 -22.32 77.62
CA PRO A 394 34.45 -22.23 78.61
C PRO A 394 34.81 -21.45 79.88
N GLY A 395 33.96 -20.48 80.24
CA GLY A 395 34.17 -19.56 81.37
C GLY A 395 34.65 -18.17 80.98
N LEU A 396 35.00 -17.97 79.70
CA LEU A 396 35.18 -16.68 79.07
C LEU A 396 34.08 -16.46 78.01
N TRP A 397 33.77 -15.20 77.72
CA TRP A 397 32.81 -14.75 76.71
C TRP A 397 33.47 -13.73 75.78
N TRP A 398 32.98 -13.57 74.55
CA TRP A 398 33.57 -12.65 73.59
C TRP A 398 33.11 -11.22 73.89
N ASP A 399 34.03 -10.36 74.33
CA ASP A 399 33.71 -8.97 74.66
C ASP A 399 33.85 -8.07 73.41
N PRO A 400 32.74 -7.50 72.88
CA PRO A 400 32.80 -6.64 71.70
C PRO A 400 33.58 -5.34 71.92
N ASP A 401 33.72 -4.88 73.17
CA ASP A 401 34.43 -3.64 73.49
C ASP A 401 35.97 -3.81 73.52
N THR A 402 36.45 -5.06 73.64
CA THR A 402 37.90 -5.39 73.65
C THR A 402 38.35 -6.36 72.54
N GLU A 403 37.40 -6.93 71.79
CA GLU A 403 37.61 -7.89 70.68
C GLU A 403 38.41 -9.14 71.08
N ASP A 404 38.24 -9.60 72.33
CA ASP A 404 38.91 -10.77 72.91
C ASP A 404 37.96 -11.57 73.83
N CYS A 405 38.36 -12.78 74.20
CA CYS A 405 37.66 -13.63 75.15
C CYS A 405 38.02 -13.25 76.59
N VAL A 406 37.07 -12.67 77.35
CA VAL A 406 37.30 -12.17 78.71
C VAL A 406 36.48 -12.95 79.77
N PRO A 407 36.93 -13.03 81.04
CA PRO A 407 36.19 -13.76 82.08
C PRO A 407 34.81 -13.18 82.44
N CYS A 408 33.87 -14.05 82.79
CA CYS A 408 32.56 -13.67 83.32
C CYS A 408 32.67 -12.83 84.62
N ARG A 409 31.83 -11.79 84.77
CA ARG A 409 31.84 -10.86 85.94
C ARG A 409 30.52 -10.86 86.71
N CYS A 410 30.07 -12.06 87.10
CA CYS A 410 28.78 -12.28 87.75
C CYS A 410 28.76 -11.95 89.25
N SER A 411 27.75 -11.22 89.72
CA SER A 411 27.63 -10.81 91.13
C SER A 411 27.41 -12.00 92.07
N LEU A 412 28.35 -12.23 93.00
CA LEU A 412 28.24 -13.29 94.02
C LEU A 412 26.97 -13.19 94.88
N LEU A 413 26.40 -11.99 95.03
CA LEU A 413 25.15 -11.74 95.78
C LEU A 413 23.90 -11.80 94.89
N GLY A 414 23.97 -11.22 93.69
CA GLY A 414 22.80 -11.05 92.81
C GLY A 414 22.62 -12.12 91.74
N SER A 415 23.60 -12.99 91.50
CA SER A 415 23.55 -14.05 90.46
C SER A 415 23.51 -15.47 91.04
N LEU A 416 23.04 -16.41 90.23
CA LEU A 416 22.92 -17.84 90.55
C LEU A 416 24.19 -18.64 90.23
N SER A 417 25.05 -18.13 89.34
CA SER A 417 26.26 -18.78 88.85
C SER A 417 27.39 -17.76 88.68
N GLN A 418 28.64 -18.22 88.68
CA GLN A 418 29.79 -17.41 88.28
C GLN A 418 30.13 -17.55 86.79
N PHE A 419 29.52 -18.52 86.11
CA PHE A 419 29.54 -18.64 84.65
C PHE A 419 28.43 -17.79 84.04
N CYS A 420 28.72 -17.25 82.87
CA CYS A 420 27.85 -16.47 82.00
C CYS A 420 27.60 -17.22 80.68
N ASP A 421 26.63 -16.77 79.90
CA ASP A 421 26.46 -17.20 78.51
C ASP A 421 27.45 -16.49 77.56
N ALA A 422 27.34 -16.77 76.26
CA ALA A 422 28.23 -16.23 75.22
C ALA A 422 28.14 -14.69 75.08
N ASP A 423 27.04 -14.07 75.53
CA ASP A 423 26.82 -12.61 75.54
C ASP A 423 27.29 -11.94 76.85
N GLY A 424 27.96 -12.70 77.72
CA GLY A 424 28.45 -12.25 79.02
C GLY A 424 27.37 -12.10 80.08
N LEU A 425 26.15 -12.56 79.84
CA LEU A 425 25.01 -12.40 80.73
C LEU A 425 25.01 -13.48 81.82
N CYS A 426 24.83 -13.03 83.05
CA CYS A 426 24.76 -13.86 84.24
C CYS A 426 23.29 -14.11 84.64
N SER A 427 22.96 -15.32 85.10
CA SER A 427 21.59 -15.64 85.54
C SER A 427 21.29 -14.98 86.90
N CYS A 428 20.34 -14.05 86.94
CA CYS A 428 20.06 -13.24 88.13
C CYS A 428 19.05 -13.88 89.11
N ARG A 429 19.19 -13.54 90.40
CA ARG A 429 18.24 -13.84 91.47
C ARG A 429 17.08 -12.84 91.46
N GLU A 430 15.93 -13.21 91.99
CA GLU A 430 14.75 -12.33 92.00
C GLU A 430 15.04 -10.94 92.60
N GLY A 431 14.54 -9.92 91.91
CA GLY A 431 14.77 -8.52 92.26
C GLY A 431 16.13 -7.96 91.85
N TYR A 432 17.05 -8.75 91.28
CA TYR A 432 18.32 -8.27 90.72
C TYR A 432 18.29 -8.24 89.18
N VAL A 433 18.82 -7.16 88.59
CA VAL A 433 18.85 -6.92 87.13
C VAL A 433 20.20 -6.35 86.66
N GLY A 434 20.42 -6.39 85.33
CA GLY A 434 21.65 -5.98 84.63
C GLY A 434 22.57 -7.15 84.31
N ARG A 435 23.50 -7.01 83.33
CA ARG A 435 24.30 -8.13 82.78
C ARG A 435 25.04 -8.95 83.85
N GLY A 436 25.62 -8.29 84.86
CA GLY A 436 26.27 -8.93 86.02
C GLY A 436 25.38 -9.12 87.26
N CYS A 437 24.08 -8.83 87.19
CA CYS A 437 23.08 -8.93 88.27
C CYS A 437 23.35 -8.02 89.50
N ASN A 438 23.48 -6.71 89.29
CA ASN A 438 23.95 -5.78 90.34
C ASN A 438 22.91 -4.76 90.86
N HIS A 439 21.70 -4.66 90.30
CA HIS A 439 20.76 -3.56 90.61
C HIS A 439 19.35 -4.03 91.02
N ARG A 440 18.65 -3.24 91.85
CA ARG A 440 17.27 -3.48 92.35
C ARG A 440 16.30 -2.41 91.83
N GLN A 441 15.00 -2.72 91.68
CA GLN A 441 14.08 -1.93 90.81
C GLN A 441 12.74 -1.52 91.46
N SER A 442 12.18 -0.37 91.04
CA SER A 442 10.84 0.17 91.36
C SER A 442 10.36 1.13 90.23
N SER A 443 9.08 1.58 90.21
CA SER A 443 8.37 1.89 88.93
C SER A 443 7.38 3.10 88.90
N ALA A 444 7.45 4.00 87.87
CA ALA A 444 6.33 4.88 87.42
C ALA A 444 6.52 5.69 86.07
N ARG A 445 5.49 5.67 85.18
CA ARG A 445 4.90 6.75 84.29
C ARG A 445 5.55 7.39 82.99
N ARG A 446 4.75 7.33 81.89
CA ARG A 446 4.28 8.40 80.91
C ARG A 446 5.03 8.80 79.59
N GLU A 447 4.34 9.56 78.71
CA GLU A 447 4.47 9.62 77.21
C GLU A 447 4.80 10.97 76.47
N ALA A 448 5.04 10.90 75.12
CA ALA A 448 4.72 11.84 73.99
C ALA A 448 5.60 13.08 73.55
N ARG A 449 5.57 13.47 72.23
CA ARG A 449 6.09 14.77 71.63
C ARG A 449 5.62 15.19 70.18
N ARG A 450 6.31 16.11 69.46
CA ARG A 450 5.84 17.15 68.45
C ARG A 450 6.98 17.66 67.48
N GLU A 451 6.91 18.43 66.35
CA GLU A 451 5.88 19.06 65.44
C GLU A 451 6.41 19.84 64.16
N THR A 452 5.64 19.92 63.04
CA THR A 452 5.59 20.99 61.94
C THR A 452 6.79 21.16 60.93
N ARG A 453 6.89 22.08 59.91
CA ARG A 453 6.20 23.36 59.48
C ARG A 453 6.41 23.81 57.97
N ARG A 454 5.98 25.05 57.57
CA ARG A 454 6.10 25.84 56.29
C ARG A 454 5.98 27.39 56.62
N PRO A 455 5.68 28.46 55.77
CA PRO A 455 5.45 28.66 54.30
C PRO A 455 5.85 30.06 53.64
N LEU A 456 5.42 30.36 52.37
CA LEU A 456 5.20 31.71 51.67
C LEU A 456 6.44 32.63 51.37
N GLU A 457 6.47 33.81 50.68
CA GLU A 457 5.56 34.78 49.94
C GLU A 457 6.39 35.75 48.98
N ARG A 458 6.07 36.89 48.28
CA ARG A 458 4.93 37.84 47.91
C ARG A 458 5.35 38.72 46.66
N MET A 459 4.50 39.59 46.06
CA MET A 459 4.82 40.58 44.96
C MET A 459 4.09 41.98 45.04
N PRO A 460 4.58 43.08 44.37
CA PRO A 460 3.95 44.46 44.30
C PRO A 460 3.79 45.12 42.87
N VAL A 461 3.07 46.28 42.71
CA VAL A 461 2.57 46.86 41.42
C VAL A 461 2.34 48.44 41.38
N GLU A 462 2.32 49.09 40.17
CA GLU A 462 1.78 50.44 39.71
C GLU A 462 2.44 51.82 40.11
N ALA A 463 2.10 53.04 39.54
CA ALA A 463 1.97 53.57 38.13
C ALA A 463 1.58 55.11 37.99
N VAL A 464 1.74 55.72 36.77
CA VAL A 464 1.11 56.99 36.18
C VAL A 464 1.32 58.41 36.82
N GLN A 465 1.37 59.53 36.02
CA GLN A 465 0.76 60.90 36.30
C GLN A 465 0.89 62.02 35.19
N GLN A 466 0.79 63.34 35.53
CA GLN A 466 0.23 64.51 34.76
C GLN A 466 0.84 65.89 35.23
N ARG A 467 0.69 67.15 34.71
CA ARG A 467 0.03 67.90 33.56
C ARG A 467 0.23 69.47 33.74
N TRP A 468 -0.30 70.36 32.85
CA TRP A 468 -0.77 71.79 33.06
C TRP A 468 -0.11 73.05 32.36
N VAL A 469 -0.89 73.72 31.45
CA VAL A 469 -1.33 75.17 31.37
C VAL A 469 -0.41 76.41 31.10
N SER A 470 -0.96 77.37 30.28
CA SER A 470 -0.64 78.81 30.01
C SER A 470 -0.18 79.13 28.56
N ARG A 471 -0.41 80.31 27.93
CA ARG A 471 -0.97 81.63 28.33
C ARG A 471 -1.62 82.38 27.12
N SER A 472 -2.17 83.59 27.33
CA SER A 472 -3.11 84.33 26.45
C SER A 472 -2.52 85.20 25.31
N GLY A 473 -3.31 85.48 24.25
CA GLY A 473 -3.13 86.65 23.36
C GLY A 473 -3.86 86.59 22.00
N GLY A 474 -4.98 87.31 21.84
CA GLY A 474 -5.81 87.33 20.61
C GLY A 474 -6.12 88.72 20.05
N CYS A 475 -6.59 88.78 18.80
CA CYS A 475 -6.94 90.02 18.07
C CYS A 475 -8.37 90.52 18.37
N PRO A 476 -8.67 91.82 18.15
CA PRO A 476 -10.03 92.36 18.24
C PRO A 476 -10.91 91.89 17.07
N ARG A 477 -12.24 91.97 17.24
CA ARG A 477 -13.24 91.67 16.19
C ARG A 477 -12.97 92.44 14.89
N GLY A 478 -13.30 91.82 13.76
CA GLY A 478 -13.00 92.36 12.42
C GLY A 478 -11.52 92.35 12.02
N ALA A 479 -10.62 91.71 12.76
CA ALA A 479 -9.22 91.53 12.37
C ALA A 479 -8.66 90.15 12.77
N TYR A 480 -7.82 89.57 11.91
CA TYR A 480 -7.18 88.26 12.09
C TYR A 480 -5.65 88.39 12.14
N ARG A 481 -4.93 87.31 12.43
CA ARG A 481 -3.46 87.31 12.53
C ARG A 481 -2.87 86.31 11.54
N PRO A 482 -2.32 86.74 10.38
CA PRO A 482 -1.92 85.83 9.32
C PRO A 482 -0.72 84.95 9.72
N SER A 483 -0.89 83.64 9.57
CA SER A 483 0.13 82.61 9.82
C SER A 483 1.12 82.51 8.65
N ALA A 484 1.98 83.52 8.49
CA ALA A 484 2.93 83.60 7.38
C ALA A 484 4.12 82.65 7.54
N GLY A 485 4.02 81.45 6.96
CA GLY A 485 5.17 80.60 6.66
C GLY A 485 5.80 81.00 5.31
N ALA A 486 6.76 81.91 5.33
CA ALA A 486 7.64 82.22 4.20
C ALA A 486 8.99 82.73 4.73
N GLU A 487 10.10 82.28 4.14
CA GLU A 487 11.44 82.53 4.67
C GLU A 487 11.95 83.94 4.34
N THR A 488 12.59 84.61 5.30
CA THR A 488 13.65 85.60 5.07
C THR A 488 14.41 85.88 6.37
N HIS A 489 15.69 86.27 6.28
CA HIS A 489 16.57 86.42 7.44
C HIS A 489 16.38 87.76 8.16
N GLY A 490 16.23 87.70 9.50
CA GLY A 490 16.76 88.72 10.40
C GLY A 490 15.75 89.65 11.11
N LEU A 491 15.93 89.74 12.43
CA LEU A 491 15.31 90.66 13.40
C LEU A 491 13.79 90.51 13.66
N SER A 492 13.44 90.59 14.95
CA SER A 492 12.08 90.43 15.46
C SER A 492 11.18 91.62 15.17
N SER A 493 9.91 91.36 14.84
CA SER A 493 8.82 92.35 14.87
C SER A 493 7.61 91.79 15.61
N GLY A 494 6.94 92.64 16.39
CA GLY A 494 5.74 92.27 17.14
C GLY A 494 4.52 92.04 16.25
N GLY A 495 3.53 91.30 16.76
CA GLY A 495 2.35 90.94 15.97
C GLY A 495 1.44 92.13 15.66
N MET A 496 1.07 92.29 14.39
CA MET A 496 -0.06 93.11 13.95
C MET A 496 -1.24 92.22 13.55
N CYS A 497 -2.45 92.68 13.83
CA CYS A 497 -3.69 92.09 13.36
C CYS A 497 -4.10 92.78 12.05
N VAL A 498 -4.43 92.01 11.02
CA VAL A 498 -4.83 92.52 9.70
C VAL A 498 -6.36 92.59 9.62
N PRO A 499 -6.97 93.73 9.22
CA PRO A 499 -8.42 93.84 9.12
C PRO A 499 -9.02 92.88 8.09
N CYS A 500 -10.22 92.38 8.38
CA CYS A 500 -10.87 91.34 7.59
C CYS A 500 -11.33 91.82 6.19
N HIS A 501 -11.71 93.10 6.04
CA HIS A 501 -12.18 93.71 4.78
C HIS A 501 -13.26 92.88 4.03
N CYS A 502 -14.23 92.36 4.77
CA CYS A 502 -15.37 91.63 4.22
C CYS A 502 -16.33 92.59 3.48
N ASN A 503 -16.81 92.20 2.29
CA ASN A 503 -17.73 92.99 1.49
C ASN A 503 -19.08 93.14 2.21
N SER A 504 -19.58 94.38 2.33
CA SER A 504 -20.80 94.74 3.07
C SER A 504 -22.08 94.11 2.52
N PHE A 505 -22.17 93.89 1.21
CA PHE A 505 -23.35 93.31 0.56
C PHE A 505 -23.31 91.79 0.56
N GLY A 506 -22.11 91.20 0.46
CA GLY A 506 -21.92 89.77 0.32
C GLY A 506 -21.67 89.00 1.64
N SER A 507 -21.43 89.69 2.75
CA SER A 507 -21.07 89.07 4.04
C SER A 507 -22.21 89.08 5.06
N LYS A 508 -22.24 88.09 5.96
CA LYS A 508 -23.16 88.03 7.12
C LYS A 508 -22.63 88.81 8.33
N SER A 509 -21.32 89.00 8.42
CA SER A 509 -20.68 89.94 9.34
C SER A 509 -19.32 90.40 8.78
N PHE A 510 -18.75 91.44 9.38
CA PHE A 510 -17.40 91.93 9.06
C PHE A 510 -16.28 91.13 9.74
N ASP A 511 -16.61 90.04 10.45
CA ASP A 511 -15.65 89.14 11.06
C ASP A 511 -15.20 88.05 10.06
N CYS A 512 -13.92 87.74 10.10
CA CYS A 512 -13.28 86.63 9.41
C CYS A 512 -12.63 85.66 10.41
N ASP A 513 -12.28 84.46 9.95
CA ASP A 513 -11.52 83.50 10.76
C ASP A 513 -10.01 83.80 10.78
N GLU A 514 -9.23 82.94 11.46
CA GLU A 514 -7.78 83.09 11.60
C GLU A 514 -6.99 82.92 10.29
N SER A 515 -7.63 82.50 9.19
CA SER A 515 -7.05 82.52 7.84
C SER A 515 -7.35 83.79 7.05
N GLY A 516 -8.30 84.61 7.54
CA GLY A 516 -8.76 85.82 6.87
C GLY A 516 -10.00 85.62 5.99
N GLN A 517 -10.63 84.44 6.02
CA GLN A 517 -11.84 84.14 5.25
C GLN A 517 -13.09 84.73 5.92
N CYS A 518 -13.81 85.57 5.17
CA CYS A 518 -15.04 86.22 5.61
C CYS A 518 -16.25 85.29 5.60
N ARG A 519 -17.24 85.55 6.47
CA ARG A 519 -18.47 84.76 6.58
C ARG A 519 -19.52 85.21 5.56
N CYS A 520 -19.62 84.52 4.43
CA CYS A 520 -20.46 84.94 3.31
C CYS A 520 -21.97 84.66 3.49
N GLN A 521 -22.79 85.43 2.77
CA GLN A 521 -24.22 85.16 2.58
C GLN A 521 -24.42 83.94 1.66
N PRO A 522 -25.58 83.25 1.72
CA PRO A 522 -25.84 82.12 0.83
C PRO A 522 -25.76 82.57 -0.64
N GLY A 523 -25.07 81.80 -1.49
CA GLY A 523 -24.83 82.18 -2.88
C GLY A 523 -23.67 83.14 -3.13
N VAL A 524 -22.95 83.56 -2.09
CA VAL A 524 -21.77 84.44 -2.18
C VAL A 524 -20.52 83.68 -1.76
N GLY A 525 -19.41 83.89 -2.48
CA GLY A 525 -18.13 83.23 -2.26
C GLY A 525 -16.92 84.16 -2.38
N GLY A 526 -15.72 83.56 -2.36
CA GLY A 526 -14.44 84.28 -2.33
C GLY A 526 -14.00 84.66 -0.91
N ALA A 527 -12.71 84.94 -0.74
CA ALA A 527 -12.09 85.22 0.57
C ALA A 527 -12.72 86.41 1.32
N LYS A 528 -13.29 87.36 0.56
CA LYS A 528 -13.92 88.60 1.05
C LYS A 528 -15.41 88.70 0.75
N CYS A 529 -16.02 87.59 0.31
CA CYS A 529 -17.43 87.53 -0.07
C CYS A 529 -17.79 88.56 -1.16
N ASP A 530 -16.91 88.68 -2.14
CA ASP A 530 -16.87 89.76 -3.14
C ASP A 530 -17.46 89.38 -4.50
N ARG A 531 -17.93 88.14 -4.64
CA ARG A 531 -18.41 87.54 -5.89
C ARG A 531 -19.44 86.44 -5.60
N CYS A 532 -20.24 86.07 -6.59
CA CYS A 532 -21.13 84.92 -6.45
C CYS A 532 -20.36 83.61 -6.30
N SER A 533 -20.89 82.66 -5.53
CA SER A 533 -20.43 81.27 -5.56
C SER A 533 -21.04 80.54 -6.76
N ARG A 534 -20.43 79.42 -7.19
CA ARG A 534 -21.02 78.51 -8.20
C ARG A 534 -22.47 78.17 -7.80
N GLY A 535 -23.39 78.20 -8.76
CA GLY A 535 -24.84 78.12 -8.52
C GLY A 535 -25.58 79.45 -8.62
N TYR A 536 -24.87 80.58 -8.64
CA TYR A 536 -25.44 81.92 -8.43
C TYR A 536 -24.82 82.98 -9.34
N PHE A 537 -25.62 83.99 -9.70
CA PHE A 537 -25.24 85.11 -10.56
C PHE A 537 -25.76 86.45 -10.03
N ASN A 538 -25.34 87.55 -10.66
CA ASN A 538 -25.86 88.90 -10.42
C ASN A 538 -25.70 89.35 -8.95
N PHE A 539 -24.47 89.69 -8.56
CA PHE A 539 -24.12 90.20 -7.23
C PHE A 539 -24.70 91.60 -7.01
N GLN A 540 -25.61 91.74 -6.06
CA GLN A 540 -26.32 92.99 -5.73
C GLN A 540 -26.45 93.21 -4.21
N GLU A 541 -27.11 94.31 -3.82
CA GLU A 541 -27.40 94.70 -2.44
C GLU A 541 -28.42 93.73 -1.78
N GLY A 542 -27.92 92.56 -1.40
CA GLY A 542 -28.71 91.43 -0.91
C GLY A 542 -28.11 90.04 -1.20
N GLY A 543 -26.94 89.97 -1.86
CA GLY A 543 -26.25 88.72 -2.18
C GLY A 543 -26.23 88.44 -3.68
N CYS A 544 -26.37 87.15 -4.05
CA CYS A 544 -26.50 86.73 -5.44
C CYS A 544 -27.79 85.94 -5.67
N THR A 545 -28.32 86.02 -6.88
CA THR A 545 -29.53 85.30 -7.30
C THR A 545 -29.15 83.87 -7.67
N PRO A 546 -29.88 82.82 -7.22
CA PRO A 546 -29.64 81.46 -7.70
C PRO A 546 -29.97 81.34 -9.19
N CYS A 547 -29.16 80.58 -9.93
CA CYS A 547 -29.38 80.31 -11.34
C CYS A 547 -30.42 79.20 -11.54
N ASP A 548 -31.39 79.38 -12.44
CA ASP A 548 -32.30 78.30 -12.87
C ASP A 548 -31.63 77.38 -13.89
N CYS A 549 -30.49 76.81 -13.48
CA CYS A 549 -29.62 75.95 -14.28
C CYS A 549 -29.54 74.54 -13.70
N SER A 550 -30.65 74.09 -13.09
CA SER A 550 -30.82 72.79 -12.42
C SER A 550 -30.43 71.56 -13.26
N HIS A 551 -30.43 71.70 -14.59
CA HIS A 551 -30.04 70.69 -15.57
C HIS A 551 -28.52 70.63 -15.86
N VAL A 552 -27.72 71.54 -15.31
CA VAL A 552 -26.24 71.54 -15.32
C VAL A 552 -25.66 71.76 -13.91
N GLY A 553 -26.38 71.33 -12.86
CA GLY A 553 -25.92 71.49 -11.47
C GLY A 553 -25.76 72.95 -11.06
N ASP A 554 -26.71 73.78 -11.50
CA ASP A 554 -26.79 75.23 -11.30
C ASP A 554 -25.59 76.02 -11.87
N ASN A 555 -24.81 75.39 -12.76
CA ASN A 555 -23.60 75.96 -13.35
C ASN A 555 -23.92 77.02 -14.42
N CYS A 556 -23.68 78.29 -14.09
CA CYS A 556 -24.03 79.46 -14.90
C CYS A 556 -22.89 80.49 -14.96
N ASP A 557 -22.94 81.39 -15.94
CA ASP A 557 -22.11 82.60 -15.96
C ASP A 557 -22.52 83.57 -14.84
N THR A 558 -21.55 84.06 -14.07
CA THR A 558 -21.81 84.82 -12.85
C THR A 558 -22.40 86.22 -13.07
N ASN A 559 -22.41 86.72 -14.32
CA ASN A 559 -22.86 88.06 -14.65
C ASN A 559 -24.20 88.06 -15.41
N THR A 560 -24.35 87.12 -16.36
CA THR A 560 -25.52 87.00 -17.25
C THR A 560 -26.53 85.96 -16.81
N GLY A 561 -26.14 85.00 -15.95
CA GLY A 561 -26.99 83.89 -15.51
C GLY A 561 -27.19 82.79 -16.57
N GLN A 562 -26.58 82.91 -17.75
CA GLN A 562 -26.68 81.90 -18.80
C GLN A 562 -26.03 80.58 -18.35
N CYS A 563 -26.74 79.47 -18.49
CA CYS A 563 -26.25 78.14 -18.12
C CYS A 563 -25.02 77.75 -18.98
N ILE A 564 -23.95 77.29 -18.33
CA ILE A 564 -22.70 76.88 -19.00
C ILE A 564 -22.66 75.36 -19.04
N CYS A 565 -22.75 74.80 -20.25
CA CYS A 565 -22.63 73.36 -20.48
C CYS A 565 -21.28 72.81 -19.96
N PRO A 566 -21.28 71.66 -19.25
CA PRO A 566 -20.05 70.94 -18.92
C PRO A 566 -19.28 70.48 -20.17
N PRO A 567 -17.95 70.25 -20.07
CA PRO A 567 -17.12 69.83 -21.20
C PRO A 567 -17.66 68.62 -21.95
N ASN A 568 -17.57 68.65 -23.28
CA ASN A 568 -17.99 67.58 -24.19
C ASN A 568 -19.47 67.17 -24.09
N THR A 569 -20.34 68.05 -23.58
CA THR A 569 -21.80 67.91 -23.66
C THR A 569 -22.38 68.73 -24.82
N MET A 570 -23.59 68.42 -25.27
CA MET A 570 -24.27 69.11 -26.37
C MET A 570 -25.80 69.15 -26.19
N GLY A 571 -26.44 70.06 -26.93
CA GLY A 571 -27.89 70.32 -26.86
C GLY A 571 -28.23 71.50 -25.94
N GLU A 572 -29.41 72.11 -26.15
CA GLU A 572 -29.88 73.30 -25.41
C GLU A 572 -29.93 73.12 -23.87
N ARG A 573 -29.94 71.88 -23.40
CA ARG A 573 -29.95 71.52 -21.96
C ARG A 573 -28.70 70.76 -21.53
N CYS A 574 -27.67 70.69 -22.38
CA CYS A 574 -26.40 70.02 -22.12
C CYS A 574 -26.55 68.54 -21.67
N ASP A 575 -27.67 67.90 -22.03
CA ASP A 575 -28.20 66.64 -21.48
C ASP A 575 -27.67 65.40 -22.21
N ARG A 576 -26.79 65.60 -23.19
CA ARG A 576 -26.24 64.56 -24.06
C ARG A 576 -24.73 64.75 -24.24
N CYS A 577 -24.00 63.66 -24.39
CA CYS A 577 -22.60 63.74 -24.80
C CYS A 577 -22.46 64.17 -26.27
N ALA A 578 -21.39 64.93 -26.55
CA ALA A 578 -20.92 65.17 -27.91
C ALA A 578 -20.47 63.86 -28.59
N PRO A 579 -20.39 63.80 -29.93
CA PRO A 579 -19.90 62.62 -30.63
C PRO A 579 -18.52 62.18 -30.14
N ASN A 580 -18.29 60.87 -30.10
CA ASN A 580 -17.10 60.20 -29.56
C ASN A 580 -16.87 60.43 -28.05
N HIS A 581 -17.93 60.71 -27.29
CA HIS A 581 -17.87 60.85 -25.83
C HIS A 581 -18.97 60.01 -25.13
N TRP A 582 -18.79 59.77 -23.83
CA TRP A 582 -19.64 58.90 -23.00
C TRP A 582 -19.64 59.32 -21.52
N GLY A 583 -20.50 58.66 -20.73
CA GLY A 583 -20.50 58.77 -19.27
C GLY A 583 -20.90 60.16 -18.80
N HIS A 584 -22.09 60.62 -19.24
CA HIS A 584 -22.62 61.93 -18.92
C HIS A 584 -22.73 62.16 -17.41
N ASP A 585 -22.04 63.19 -16.93
CA ASP A 585 -22.18 63.73 -15.60
C ASP A 585 -22.54 65.23 -15.66
N ILE A 586 -23.50 65.61 -14.81
CA ILE A 586 -24.10 66.94 -14.78
C ILE A 586 -23.13 68.06 -14.33
N THR A 587 -21.99 67.71 -13.71
CA THR A 587 -21.03 68.67 -13.14
C THR A 587 -19.65 68.68 -13.82
N THR A 588 -19.26 67.56 -14.44
CA THR A 588 -17.94 67.30 -15.05
C THR A 588 -18.01 67.01 -16.55
N GLY A 589 -19.20 66.71 -17.09
CA GLY A 589 -19.44 66.54 -18.52
C GLY A 589 -19.25 65.11 -19.01
N CYS A 590 -18.76 64.94 -20.23
CA CYS A 590 -18.55 63.62 -20.83
C CYS A 590 -17.07 63.31 -21.08
N LYS A 591 -16.71 62.04 -20.87
CA LYS A 591 -15.36 61.50 -21.07
C LYS A 591 -15.18 61.13 -22.54
N ASP A 592 -13.95 61.30 -23.06
CA ASP A 592 -13.60 60.84 -24.40
C ASP A 592 -13.74 59.31 -24.50
N CYS A 593 -14.26 58.83 -25.62
CA CYS A 593 -14.29 57.43 -25.97
C CYS A 593 -12.91 56.87 -26.27
N ALA A 594 -12.00 57.66 -26.88
CA ALA A 594 -10.62 57.29 -27.21
C ALA A 594 -10.46 55.96 -27.96
N CYS A 595 -11.44 55.59 -28.81
CA CYS A 595 -11.43 54.35 -29.56
C CYS A 595 -10.30 54.30 -30.60
N ASN A 596 -9.65 53.15 -30.76
CA ASN A 596 -8.62 52.97 -31.78
C ASN A 596 -9.23 52.89 -33.19
N SER A 597 -8.76 53.73 -34.11
CA SER A 597 -9.31 53.85 -35.47
C SER A 597 -9.04 52.65 -36.40
N LEU A 598 -8.08 51.78 -36.06
CA LEU A 598 -7.83 50.53 -36.78
C LEU A 598 -8.66 49.39 -36.17
N GLY A 599 -8.62 49.24 -34.84
CA GLY A 599 -9.27 48.13 -34.14
C GLY A 599 -10.76 48.31 -33.83
N SER A 600 -11.33 49.52 -33.92
CA SER A 600 -12.75 49.78 -33.65
C SER A 600 -13.60 49.89 -34.93
N LEU A 601 -14.87 49.50 -34.84
CA LEU A 601 -15.88 49.73 -35.87
C LEU A 601 -16.36 51.19 -35.93
N SER A 602 -16.26 51.92 -34.82
CA SER A 602 -16.66 53.32 -34.70
C SER A 602 -15.79 54.05 -33.67
N GLN A 603 -15.65 55.37 -33.81
CA GLN A 603 -15.05 56.24 -32.79
C GLN A 603 -16.01 56.55 -31.63
N GLN A 604 -17.31 56.28 -31.81
CA GLN A 604 -18.31 56.34 -30.74
C GLN A 604 -18.35 55.01 -29.98
N CYS A 605 -17.98 55.07 -28.70
CA CYS A 605 -18.13 54.00 -27.72
C CYS A 605 -19.54 53.96 -27.11
N ASN A 606 -19.83 52.91 -26.33
CA ASN A 606 -21.07 52.80 -25.56
C ASN A 606 -21.23 54.00 -24.60
N ILE A 607 -22.36 54.71 -24.70
CA ILE A 607 -22.62 55.95 -23.98
C ILE A 607 -22.63 55.79 -22.44
N ASN A 608 -22.89 54.58 -21.92
CA ASN A 608 -22.94 54.30 -20.49
C ASN A 608 -21.64 53.66 -19.96
N THR A 609 -20.99 52.77 -20.73
CA THR A 609 -19.85 51.98 -20.25
C THR A 609 -18.49 52.43 -20.77
N GLY A 610 -18.43 53.25 -21.83
CA GLY A 610 -17.17 53.72 -22.41
C GLY A 610 -16.42 52.71 -23.27
N CYS A 611 -16.94 51.49 -23.41
CA CYS A 611 -16.34 50.42 -24.22
C CYS A 611 -16.59 50.69 -25.72
N CYS A 612 -15.52 50.65 -26.51
CA CYS A 612 -15.57 50.72 -27.96
C CYS A 612 -16.01 49.38 -28.57
N THR A 613 -16.73 49.41 -29.69
CA THR A 613 -17.09 48.18 -30.42
C THR A 613 -15.94 47.77 -31.33
N CYS A 614 -15.26 46.67 -31.01
CA CYS A 614 -14.08 46.23 -31.74
C CYS A 614 -14.43 45.48 -33.04
N ARG A 615 -13.48 45.49 -33.97
CA ARG A 615 -13.47 44.63 -35.16
C ARG A 615 -12.99 43.23 -34.76
N GLU A 616 -13.27 42.25 -35.61
CA GLU A 616 -12.73 40.90 -35.47
C GLU A 616 -11.20 40.93 -35.29
N ASN A 617 -10.69 40.08 -34.40
CA ASN A 617 -9.28 39.96 -34.01
C ASN A 617 -8.73 41.10 -33.12
N PHE A 618 -9.55 42.07 -32.70
CA PHE A 618 -9.17 43.15 -31.76
C PHE A 618 -9.99 43.10 -30.46
N ARG A 619 -9.39 43.52 -29.33
CA ARG A 619 -10.03 43.58 -28.00
C ARG A 619 -9.50 44.73 -27.14
N GLY A 620 -9.97 44.76 -25.88
CA GLY A 620 -9.70 45.82 -24.91
C GLY A 620 -10.74 46.93 -25.01
N GLU A 621 -10.93 47.72 -23.95
CA GLU A 621 -11.99 48.75 -23.89
C GLU A 621 -11.92 49.78 -25.02
N LYS A 622 -10.72 49.96 -25.60
CA LYS A 622 -10.41 50.91 -26.68
C LYS A 622 -10.01 50.24 -28.00
N CYS A 623 -10.12 48.91 -28.08
CA CYS A 623 -9.76 48.10 -29.25
C CYS A 623 -8.30 48.29 -29.72
N ASN A 624 -7.41 48.54 -28.77
CA ASN A 624 -5.99 48.81 -28.96
C ASN A 624 -5.09 47.57 -28.72
N GLU A 625 -5.70 46.39 -28.55
CA GLU A 625 -5.03 45.11 -28.32
C GLU A 625 -5.54 44.07 -29.31
N CYS A 626 -4.75 43.03 -29.57
CA CYS A 626 -5.20 41.87 -30.35
C CYS A 626 -5.99 40.88 -29.48
N GLN A 627 -7.01 40.24 -30.07
CA GLN A 627 -7.82 39.21 -29.44
C GLN A 627 -6.98 37.97 -29.08
N ILE A 628 -7.46 37.13 -28.14
CA ILE A 628 -6.83 35.84 -27.84
C ILE A 628 -6.71 35.03 -29.14
N GLY A 629 -5.53 34.45 -29.38
CA GLY A 629 -5.19 33.84 -30.67
C GLY A 629 -4.49 34.76 -31.67
N PHE A 630 -4.21 36.03 -31.34
CA PHE A 630 -3.56 36.99 -32.24
C PHE A 630 -2.49 37.86 -31.54
N ARG A 631 -1.49 38.34 -32.29
CA ARG A 631 -0.31 39.08 -31.77
C ARG A 631 0.18 40.20 -32.70
N ASP A 632 1.13 41.02 -32.24
CA ASP A 632 1.71 42.17 -32.97
C ASP A 632 0.64 43.17 -33.47
N PHE A 633 0.07 43.93 -32.52
CA PHE A 633 -0.78 45.09 -32.85
C PHE A 633 0.03 46.13 -33.66
N PRO A 634 -0.52 46.74 -34.73
CA PRO A 634 -1.91 46.72 -35.18
C PRO A 634 -2.24 45.64 -36.24
N GLN A 635 -1.30 44.77 -36.61
CA GLN A 635 -1.53 43.78 -37.67
C GLN A 635 -2.32 42.57 -37.17
N CYS A 636 -2.23 42.24 -35.86
CA CYS A 636 -2.96 41.15 -35.22
C CYS A 636 -2.85 39.83 -36.00
N ILE A 637 -1.62 39.35 -36.11
CA ILE A 637 -1.23 38.11 -36.80
C ILE A 637 -1.65 36.91 -35.94
N ARG A 638 -2.30 35.90 -36.56
CA ARG A 638 -2.80 34.71 -35.85
C ARG A 638 -1.66 33.87 -35.25
N CYS A 639 -1.79 33.52 -33.98
CA CYS A 639 -0.97 32.54 -33.28
C CYS A 639 -1.21 31.13 -33.85
N GLN A 640 -0.15 30.37 -34.10
CA GLN A 640 -0.21 29.02 -34.68
C GLN A 640 -0.14 27.93 -33.59
N CYS A 641 -0.69 28.19 -32.41
CA CYS A 641 -0.64 27.30 -31.26
C CYS A 641 -1.57 26.10 -31.40
N ASN A 642 -1.05 24.89 -31.14
CA ASN A 642 -1.86 23.68 -31.05
C ASN A 642 -2.57 23.64 -29.68
N VAL A 643 -3.90 23.69 -29.69
CA VAL A 643 -4.75 23.73 -28.48
C VAL A 643 -4.60 22.49 -27.61
N ALA A 644 -4.27 21.32 -28.20
CA ALA A 644 -4.06 20.10 -27.43
C ALA A 644 -2.79 20.15 -26.56
N GLY A 645 -1.76 20.86 -27.02
CA GLY A 645 -0.46 20.95 -26.36
C GLY A 645 -0.16 22.27 -25.64
N SER A 646 -0.96 23.30 -25.90
CA SER A 646 -0.82 24.62 -25.26
C SER A 646 -1.42 24.64 -23.86
N ASP A 647 -0.93 25.52 -23.00
CA ASP A 647 -1.36 25.63 -21.61
C ASP A 647 -2.80 26.17 -21.51
N ARG A 648 -3.61 25.53 -20.66
CA ARG A 648 -5.03 25.84 -20.44
C ARG A 648 -5.25 27.27 -19.94
N GLU A 649 -4.32 27.86 -19.19
CA GLU A 649 -4.43 29.27 -18.76
C GLU A 649 -4.24 30.25 -19.92
N THR A 650 -3.64 29.80 -21.03
CA THR A 650 -3.39 30.62 -22.23
C THR A 650 -4.35 30.35 -23.39
N CYS A 651 -5.31 29.43 -23.22
CA CYS A 651 -6.25 28.98 -24.25
C CYS A 651 -7.70 29.32 -23.90
N ASP A 652 -8.41 29.90 -24.87
CA ASP A 652 -9.87 29.86 -24.91
C ASP A 652 -10.29 28.53 -25.54
N LEU A 653 -10.85 27.64 -24.72
CA LEU A 653 -11.30 26.31 -25.13
C LEU A 653 -12.68 26.32 -25.83
N GLU A 654 -13.47 27.38 -25.66
CA GLU A 654 -14.76 27.53 -26.34
C GLU A 654 -14.56 28.06 -27.76
N GLN A 655 -13.63 28.99 -27.96
CA GLN A 655 -13.24 29.51 -29.27
C GLN A 655 -12.14 28.67 -29.97
N GLY A 656 -11.50 27.74 -29.26
CA GLY A 656 -10.45 26.87 -29.81
C GLY A 656 -9.18 27.62 -30.24
N VAL A 657 -8.78 28.65 -29.49
CA VAL A 657 -7.62 29.50 -29.80
C VAL A 657 -6.77 29.75 -28.56
N CYS A 658 -5.43 29.77 -28.74
CA CYS A 658 -4.49 30.05 -27.65
C CYS A 658 -3.62 31.26 -27.96
N GLY A 659 -3.32 32.04 -26.92
CA GLY A 659 -2.39 33.16 -26.99
C GLY A 659 -0.95 32.72 -27.21
N CYS A 660 -0.16 33.60 -27.80
CA CYS A 660 1.27 33.42 -28.01
C CYS A 660 2.04 34.69 -27.61
N ALA A 661 3.33 34.54 -27.29
CA ALA A 661 4.19 35.64 -26.88
C ALA A 661 4.24 36.73 -27.97
N HIS A 662 3.99 37.98 -27.55
CA HIS A 662 3.53 39.07 -28.43
C HIS A 662 4.39 39.31 -29.68
N HIS A 663 5.72 39.12 -29.60
CA HIS A 663 6.64 39.37 -30.73
C HIS A 663 7.28 38.10 -31.33
N THR A 664 7.47 37.04 -30.53
CA THR A 664 8.11 35.80 -31.01
C THR A 664 7.12 34.82 -31.62
N GLY A 665 5.83 34.94 -31.31
CA GLY A 665 4.82 33.96 -31.71
C GLY A 665 4.91 32.62 -30.99
N LYS A 666 5.81 32.48 -30.00
CA LYS A 666 6.00 31.26 -29.21
C LYS A 666 4.80 31.03 -28.29
N CYS A 667 4.27 29.81 -28.31
CA CYS A 667 3.15 29.38 -27.47
C CYS A 667 3.65 28.88 -26.10
N SER A 668 2.80 28.98 -25.07
CA SER A 668 3.05 28.36 -23.76
C SER A 668 2.60 26.90 -23.79
N CYS A 669 3.51 25.95 -23.57
CA CYS A 669 3.22 24.52 -23.73
C CYS A 669 3.00 23.80 -22.41
N LYS A 670 2.11 22.80 -22.40
CA LYS A 670 1.93 21.85 -21.29
C LYS A 670 3.22 21.10 -20.98
N VAL A 671 3.31 20.54 -19.77
CA VAL A 671 4.55 19.99 -19.18
C VAL A 671 5.29 18.99 -20.08
N ASN A 672 4.59 18.12 -20.81
CA ASN A 672 5.20 17.09 -21.66
C ASN A 672 5.26 17.47 -23.16
N VAL A 673 5.10 18.75 -23.49
CA VAL A 673 4.99 19.25 -24.87
C VAL A 673 6.08 20.28 -25.20
N MET A 674 6.52 20.30 -26.45
CA MET A 674 7.56 21.18 -27.00
C MET A 674 7.24 21.64 -28.43
N GLY A 675 8.18 22.33 -29.06
CA GLY A 675 7.97 23.12 -30.28
C GLY A 675 7.49 24.55 -29.94
N ASP A 676 7.74 25.51 -30.82
CA ASP A 676 7.25 26.90 -30.63
C ASP A 676 5.74 27.03 -30.83
N HIS A 677 5.09 25.97 -31.34
CA HIS A 677 3.65 25.87 -31.57
C HIS A 677 2.96 24.84 -30.64
N CYS A 678 3.71 24.24 -29.71
CA CYS A 678 3.23 23.19 -28.80
C CYS A 678 2.59 21.99 -29.53
N ASP A 679 3.15 21.65 -30.69
CA ASP A 679 2.67 20.65 -31.64
C ASP A 679 3.36 19.28 -31.48
N GLN A 680 4.43 19.19 -30.69
CA GLN A 680 5.29 18.02 -30.57
C GLN A 680 5.39 17.54 -29.12
N CYS A 681 5.30 16.22 -28.90
CA CYS A 681 5.63 15.63 -27.60
C CYS A 681 7.13 15.78 -27.30
N LYS A 682 7.50 15.84 -26.02
CA LYS A 682 8.90 15.74 -25.60
C LYS A 682 9.43 14.32 -25.82
N ALA A 683 10.75 14.16 -25.84
CA ALA A 683 11.39 12.85 -25.74
C ALA A 683 10.79 12.04 -24.58
N ASP A 684 10.70 10.72 -24.77
CA ASP A 684 10.10 9.76 -23.83
C ASP A 684 8.60 10.01 -23.54
N THR A 685 7.89 10.75 -24.40
CA THR A 685 6.45 11.01 -24.28
C THR A 685 5.71 10.96 -25.63
N PHE A 686 4.41 10.60 -25.61
CA PHE A 686 3.58 10.34 -26.79
C PHE A 686 2.12 10.82 -26.61
N GLY A 687 1.31 10.74 -27.68
CA GLY A 687 -0.15 10.84 -27.58
C GLY A 687 -0.68 12.24 -27.22
N LEU A 688 -0.30 13.25 -28.03
CA LEU A 688 -0.74 14.64 -27.84
C LEU A 688 -2.27 14.75 -27.87
N SER A 689 -2.87 15.08 -26.72
CA SER A 689 -4.32 15.04 -26.51
C SER A 689 -4.82 16.27 -25.73
N LEU A 690 -5.98 16.79 -26.12
CA LEU A 690 -6.64 17.91 -25.44
C LEU A 690 -7.04 17.52 -24.01
N GLN A 691 -7.55 16.31 -23.84
CA GLN A 691 -8.00 15.71 -22.58
C GLN A 691 -6.82 15.42 -21.63
N ASN A 692 -5.61 15.25 -22.15
CA ASN A 692 -4.42 15.02 -21.33
C ASN A 692 -3.97 16.33 -20.65
N PRO A 693 -3.95 16.44 -19.31
CA PRO A 693 -3.52 17.66 -18.62
C PRO A 693 -2.04 17.98 -18.83
N LEU A 694 -1.19 16.96 -19.06
CA LEU A 694 0.23 17.13 -19.37
C LEU A 694 0.50 17.29 -20.87
N GLY A 695 -0.53 17.10 -21.70
CA GLY A 695 -0.50 17.19 -23.17
C GLY A 695 -0.11 15.87 -23.82
N CYS A 696 1.06 15.34 -23.47
CA CYS A 696 1.54 14.01 -23.87
C CYS A 696 1.73 13.12 -22.64
N SER A 697 1.50 11.82 -22.77
CA SER A 697 1.76 10.82 -21.72
C SER A 697 3.19 10.30 -21.83
N LYS A 698 3.85 10.03 -20.70
CA LYS A 698 5.19 9.45 -20.67
C LYS A 698 5.15 7.98 -21.13
N CYS A 699 6.12 7.54 -21.93
CA CYS A 699 6.29 6.14 -22.32
C CYS A 699 6.55 5.27 -21.09
N TYR A 700 5.85 4.13 -21.00
CA TYR A 700 5.96 3.17 -19.89
C TYR A 700 6.75 1.94 -20.34
N CYS A 701 6.29 1.28 -21.40
CA CYS A 701 6.99 0.22 -22.13
C CYS A 701 7.64 -0.90 -21.27
N TYR A 702 7.07 -1.23 -20.10
CA TYR A 702 7.67 -2.09 -19.05
C TYR A 702 9.13 -1.73 -18.68
N GLY A 703 9.54 -0.48 -18.89
CA GLY A 703 10.93 -0.03 -18.70
C GLY A 703 11.95 -0.58 -19.71
N LEU A 704 11.50 -1.33 -20.72
CA LEU A 704 12.37 -1.99 -21.72
C LEU A 704 12.86 -1.03 -22.82
N THR A 705 12.15 0.07 -23.03
CA THR A 705 12.51 1.17 -23.93
C THR A 705 11.87 2.47 -23.44
N HIS A 706 12.39 3.60 -23.90
CA HIS A 706 11.73 4.91 -23.73
C HIS A 706 11.21 5.47 -25.07
N SER A 707 11.48 4.80 -26.18
CA SER A 707 10.95 5.17 -27.50
C SER A 707 9.56 4.57 -27.70
N CYS A 708 8.55 5.43 -27.80
CA CYS A 708 7.17 5.03 -28.08
C CYS A 708 6.40 6.11 -28.86
N SER A 709 5.28 5.69 -29.46
CA SER A 709 4.36 6.52 -30.25
C SER A 709 2.90 6.28 -29.84
N GLU A 710 1.93 7.05 -30.35
CA GLU A 710 0.51 6.72 -30.17
C GLU A 710 0.11 5.59 -31.13
N ALA A 711 -0.51 4.53 -30.60
CA ALA A 711 -0.85 3.34 -31.37
C ALA A 711 -1.82 3.66 -32.55
N PRO A 712 -1.42 3.41 -33.81
CA PRO A 712 -2.26 3.69 -34.96
C PRO A 712 -3.36 2.64 -35.14
N GLY A 713 -4.51 3.05 -35.70
CA GLY A 713 -5.58 2.13 -36.09
C GLY A 713 -6.44 1.56 -34.94
N LEU A 714 -6.25 2.02 -33.70
CA LEU A 714 -7.08 1.60 -32.57
C LEU A 714 -8.33 2.48 -32.39
N ILE A 715 -9.45 1.84 -32.05
CA ILE A 715 -10.74 2.45 -31.72
C ILE A 715 -11.18 2.05 -30.31
N ARG A 716 -12.02 2.85 -29.66
CA ARG A 716 -12.63 2.51 -28.37
C ARG A 716 -13.84 1.59 -28.57
N MET A 717 -13.78 0.42 -27.93
CA MET A 717 -14.80 -0.63 -27.92
C MET A 717 -15.31 -0.85 -26.50
N TRP A 718 -16.52 -1.39 -26.36
CA TRP A 718 -17.26 -1.48 -25.09
C TRP A 718 -17.30 -2.94 -24.59
N LEU A 719 -16.58 -3.26 -23.51
CA LEU A 719 -16.77 -4.51 -22.78
C LEU A 719 -18.02 -4.41 -21.90
N THR A 720 -19.02 -5.25 -22.15
CA THR A 720 -20.31 -5.25 -21.42
C THR A 720 -20.54 -6.59 -20.73
N LEU A 721 -21.62 -6.69 -19.93
CA LEU A 721 -22.17 -8.00 -19.56
C LEU A 721 -22.70 -8.74 -20.80
N ARG A 722 -22.61 -10.08 -20.79
CA ARG A 722 -23.27 -10.96 -21.78
C ARG A 722 -24.73 -11.23 -21.37
N GLN A 723 -25.58 -11.65 -22.31
CA GLN A 723 -27.03 -11.79 -22.07
C GLN A 723 -27.37 -12.84 -20.99
N GLU A 724 -26.55 -13.87 -20.84
CA GLU A 724 -26.69 -14.92 -19.84
C GLU A 724 -26.20 -14.50 -18.43
N GLN A 725 -25.47 -13.40 -18.30
CA GLN A 725 -24.84 -12.94 -17.05
C GLN A 725 -25.79 -12.06 -16.20
N THR A 726 -26.98 -12.58 -15.92
CA THR A 726 -28.06 -11.87 -15.20
C THR A 726 -27.86 -11.79 -13.68
N VAL A 727 -26.96 -12.59 -13.11
CA VAL A 727 -26.69 -12.67 -11.66
C VAL A 727 -25.20 -12.54 -11.40
N LEU A 728 -24.79 -11.38 -10.87
CA LEU A 728 -23.41 -11.15 -10.40
C LEU A 728 -23.19 -11.72 -8.99
N PRO A 729 -22.00 -12.26 -8.70
CA PRO A 729 -21.61 -12.60 -7.35
C PRO A 729 -21.36 -11.35 -6.49
N LEU A 730 -21.74 -11.45 -5.22
CA LEU A 730 -21.33 -10.54 -4.16
C LEU A 730 -20.16 -11.12 -3.39
N VAL A 731 -19.22 -10.26 -3.00
CA VAL A 731 -18.05 -10.63 -2.19
C VAL A 731 -17.77 -9.63 -1.09
N ASP A 732 -17.05 -10.05 -0.05
CA ASP A 732 -16.49 -9.15 0.95
C ASP A 732 -15.31 -8.32 0.38
N LYS A 733 -14.85 -7.30 1.12
CA LYS A 733 -13.73 -6.42 0.72
C LYS A 733 -12.44 -7.18 0.35
N SER A 734 -12.16 -8.31 0.99
CA SER A 734 -10.97 -9.14 0.75
C SER A 734 -11.16 -10.19 -0.35
N ASN A 735 -12.36 -10.34 -0.91
CA ASN A 735 -12.71 -11.38 -1.90
C ASN A 735 -12.35 -12.80 -1.42
N THR A 736 -12.60 -13.09 -0.14
CA THR A 736 -12.43 -14.41 0.48
C THR A 736 -13.76 -15.16 0.64
N LEU A 737 -14.87 -14.44 0.75
CA LEU A 737 -16.23 -14.98 0.76
C LEU A 737 -16.98 -14.53 -0.50
N GLU A 738 -17.63 -15.47 -1.20
CA GLU A 738 -18.50 -15.21 -2.35
C GLU A 738 -19.90 -15.79 -2.12
N THR A 739 -20.94 -15.03 -2.48
CA THR A 739 -22.32 -15.54 -2.53
C THR A 739 -23.11 -15.00 -3.73
N ARG A 740 -24.19 -15.70 -4.06
CA ARG A 740 -25.26 -15.28 -4.98
C ARG A 740 -26.64 -15.29 -4.31
N THR A 741 -26.72 -15.65 -3.02
CA THR A 741 -27.96 -15.59 -2.24
C THR A 741 -28.42 -14.14 -2.10
N GLY A 742 -29.71 -13.88 -2.29
CA GLY A 742 -30.26 -12.52 -2.27
C GLY A 742 -30.03 -11.70 -3.54
N VAL A 743 -29.31 -12.22 -4.56
CA VAL A 743 -29.16 -11.55 -5.86
C VAL A 743 -30.27 -11.98 -6.81
N THR A 744 -30.91 -11.01 -7.47
CA THR A 744 -32.02 -11.21 -8.43
C THR A 744 -31.86 -10.29 -9.64
N PHE A 745 -32.50 -10.64 -10.76
CA PHE A 745 -32.48 -9.82 -11.99
C PHE A 745 -33.87 -9.26 -12.29
N GLN A 746 -33.96 -7.97 -12.56
CA GLN A 746 -35.15 -7.30 -13.09
C GLN A 746 -34.69 -6.35 -14.19
N HIS A 747 -34.66 -6.84 -15.43
CA HIS A 747 -34.10 -6.14 -16.59
C HIS A 747 -34.51 -4.65 -16.63
N PRO A 748 -33.56 -3.70 -16.72
CA PRO A 748 -32.11 -3.87 -16.99
C PRO A 748 -31.21 -3.99 -15.73
N GLU A 749 -31.77 -4.12 -14.53
CA GLU A 749 -31.05 -4.04 -13.25
C GLU A 749 -30.74 -5.41 -12.62
N ILE A 750 -29.59 -5.51 -11.95
CA ILE A 750 -29.22 -6.61 -11.05
C ILE A 750 -29.34 -6.11 -9.61
N LEU A 751 -30.10 -6.80 -8.75
CA LEU A 751 -30.52 -6.33 -7.43
C LEU A 751 -30.03 -7.27 -6.33
N ALA A 752 -29.50 -6.71 -5.24
CA ALA A 752 -29.14 -7.40 -4.01
C ALA A 752 -30.10 -7.02 -2.88
N HIS A 753 -30.79 -8.02 -2.30
CA HIS A 753 -31.66 -7.87 -1.13
C HIS A 753 -30.86 -8.10 0.14
N SER A 754 -30.58 -7.03 0.91
CA SER A 754 -29.64 -7.08 2.06
C SER A 754 -30.02 -8.13 3.10
N GLU A 755 -31.31 -8.26 3.37
CA GLU A 755 -31.94 -9.19 4.32
C GLU A 755 -31.67 -10.68 3.97
N GLN A 756 -31.31 -10.98 2.71
CA GLN A 756 -30.93 -12.32 2.23
C GLN A 756 -29.40 -12.48 2.01
N VAL A 757 -28.65 -11.38 2.03
CA VAL A 757 -27.17 -11.35 1.92
C VAL A 757 -26.51 -11.39 3.29
N ALA A 758 -27.08 -10.70 4.27
CA ALA A 758 -26.57 -10.56 5.64
C ALA A 758 -26.25 -11.88 6.40
N PRO A 759 -26.92 -13.03 6.14
CA PRO A 759 -26.52 -14.30 6.74
C PRO A 759 -25.18 -14.86 6.23
N VAL A 760 -24.62 -14.31 5.15
CA VAL A 760 -23.40 -14.81 4.49
C VAL A 760 -22.30 -13.74 4.38
N LEU A 761 -22.65 -12.47 4.15
CA LEU A 761 -21.71 -11.35 4.05
C LEU A 761 -22.11 -10.19 4.98
N SER A 762 -21.14 -9.70 5.76
CA SER A 762 -21.24 -8.42 6.47
C SER A 762 -20.93 -7.24 5.55
N GLU A 763 -21.56 -6.09 5.79
CA GLU A 763 -21.15 -4.84 5.13
C GLU A 763 -19.73 -4.43 5.60
N PRO A 764 -18.83 -3.97 4.70
CA PRO A 764 -19.05 -3.69 3.29
C PRO A 764 -18.92 -4.93 2.37
N TYR A 765 -19.82 -5.03 1.39
CA TYR A 765 -19.74 -6.01 0.30
C TYR A 765 -19.87 -5.36 -1.09
N TYR A 766 -19.37 -6.07 -2.10
CA TYR A 766 -19.09 -5.55 -3.44
C TYR A 766 -19.62 -6.50 -4.52
N TRP A 767 -20.09 -5.93 -5.63
CA TRP A 767 -20.34 -6.61 -6.89
C TRP A 767 -19.01 -7.00 -7.53
N LYS A 768 -18.79 -8.29 -7.80
CA LYS A 768 -17.60 -8.81 -8.48
C LYS A 768 -17.90 -9.00 -9.96
N LEU A 769 -17.17 -8.28 -10.81
CA LEU A 769 -17.38 -8.32 -12.27
C LEU A 769 -16.97 -9.68 -12.86
N PRO A 770 -17.63 -10.12 -13.95
CA PRO A 770 -17.39 -11.43 -14.56
C PRO A 770 -16.10 -11.46 -15.40
N GLU A 771 -15.82 -12.64 -15.94
CA GLU A 771 -14.52 -13.01 -16.50
C GLU A 771 -14.02 -12.24 -17.73
N GLN A 772 -14.86 -11.43 -18.39
CA GLN A 772 -14.40 -10.53 -19.45
C GLN A 772 -13.80 -9.20 -18.92
N PHE A 773 -13.78 -8.98 -17.60
CA PHE A 773 -13.17 -7.82 -16.94
C PHE A 773 -11.88 -8.20 -16.16
N ARG A 774 -11.21 -9.29 -16.54
CA ARG A 774 -9.94 -9.80 -15.97
C ARG A 774 -8.97 -10.21 -17.08
N GLY A 775 -7.73 -10.52 -16.72
CA GLY A 775 -6.63 -10.72 -17.66
C GLY A 775 -5.95 -9.40 -18.02
N SER A 776 -5.22 -9.33 -19.13
CA SER A 776 -4.57 -8.08 -19.53
C SER A 776 -5.58 -7.03 -19.95
N MET A 777 -5.49 -5.86 -19.32
CA MET A 777 -6.41 -4.73 -19.47
C MET A 777 -5.66 -3.43 -19.78
N ILE A 778 -4.41 -3.50 -20.26
CA ILE A 778 -3.59 -2.33 -20.61
C ILE A 778 -4.26 -1.42 -21.65
N THR A 779 -5.06 -1.98 -22.56
CA THR A 779 -5.85 -1.23 -23.55
C THR A 779 -7.05 -0.49 -22.95
N ALA A 780 -7.40 -0.73 -21.68
CA ALA A 780 -8.38 0.06 -20.93
C ALA A 780 -7.81 1.42 -20.47
N TYR A 781 -6.48 1.60 -20.45
CA TYR A 781 -5.87 2.88 -20.08
C TYR A 781 -6.34 4.02 -20.98
N GLY A 782 -6.63 5.20 -20.42
CA GLY A 782 -7.25 6.32 -21.13
C GLY A 782 -8.72 6.08 -21.53
N GLY A 783 -9.32 4.97 -21.08
CA GLY A 783 -10.75 4.65 -21.24
C GLY A 783 -11.58 5.06 -20.04
N GLN A 784 -12.80 4.51 -19.94
CA GLN A 784 -13.75 4.76 -18.86
C GLN A 784 -14.47 3.47 -18.44
N LEU A 785 -14.55 3.23 -17.13
CA LEU A 785 -15.48 2.29 -16.52
C LEU A 785 -16.77 3.06 -16.18
N LYS A 786 -17.89 2.66 -16.78
CA LYS A 786 -19.22 3.26 -16.56
C LYS A 786 -20.16 2.23 -15.93
N TYR A 787 -20.98 2.67 -14.99
CA TYR A 787 -22.04 1.87 -14.39
C TYR A 787 -23.05 2.80 -13.70
N ALA A 788 -24.28 2.33 -13.52
CA ALA A 788 -25.32 3.02 -12.78
C ALA A 788 -25.61 2.27 -11.46
N VAL A 789 -25.78 3.01 -10.37
CA VAL A 789 -26.13 2.48 -9.04
C VAL A 789 -27.41 3.14 -8.54
N TYR A 790 -28.27 2.33 -7.93
CA TYR A 790 -29.45 2.78 -7.18
C TYR A 790 -29.50 2.01 -5.86
N TYR A 791 -29.87 2.65 -4.75
CA TYR A 791 -30.02 1.97 -3.46
C TYR A 791 -31.12 2.58 -2.59
N GLU A 792 -31.66 1.74 -1.70
CA GLU A 792 -32.63 2.10 -0.67
C GLU A 792 -32.04 1.78 0.70
N ALA A 793 -31.91 2.79 1.55
CA ALA A 793 -31.41 2.68 2.92
C ALA A 793 -32.24 3.60 3.83
N ARG A 794 -31.97 3.59 5.15
CA ARG A 794 -32.63 4.48 6.10
C ARG A 794 -31.90 5.82 6.26
N ASP A 795 -30.57 5.79 6.37
CA ASP A 795 -29.72 6.97 6.52
C ASP A 795 -28.63 6.94 5.43
N GLU A 796 -28.26 8.10 4.87
CA GLU A 796 -27.32 8.15 3.73
C GLU A 796 -25.90 7.69 4.10
N THR A 797 -25.51 7.90 5.37
CA THR A 797 -24.22 7.50 5.94
C THR A 797 -24.37 6.28 6.84
N GLY A 798 -23.74 5.16 6.47
CA GLY A 798 -23.60 3.97 7.31
C GLY A 798 -22.19 3.36 7.27
N PRO A 799 -22.01 2.09 7.65
CA PRO A 799 -20.69 1.48 7.86
C PRO A 799 -19.77 1.55 6.62
N SER A 800 -20.34 1.43 5.42
CA SER A 800 -19.60 1.42 4.15
C SER A 800 -19.35 2.82 3.54
N SER A 801 -19.63 3.92 4.25
CA SER A 801 -19.56 5.28 3.67
C SER A 801 -18.16 5.66 3.21
N TYR A 802 -17.15 5.36 4.04
CA TYR A 802 -15.74 5.70 3.81
C TYR A 802 -14.98 4.65 2.99
N GLU A 803 -15.66 3.59 2.58
CA GLU A 803 -15.09 2.52 1.75
C GLU A 803 -15.03 2.93 0.27
N PRO A 804 -14.00 2.50 -0.49
CA PRO A 804 -13.86 2.84 -1.90
C PRO A 804 -15.06 2.35 -2.73
N GLN A 805 -15.35 3.06 -3.81
CA GLN A 805 -16.47 2.73 -4.70
C GLN A 805 -16.08 1.66 -5.74
N VAL A 806 -14.81 1.65 -6.17
CA VAL A 806 -14.25 0.62 -7.05
C VAL A 806 -12.91 0.14 -6.47
N ILE A 807 -12.68 -1.17 -6.49
CA ILE A 807 -11.40 -1.81 -6.17
C ILE A 807 -10.99 -2.67 -7.36
N ILE A 808 -9.75 -2.53 -7.83
CA ILE A 808 -9.16 -3.40 -8.86
C ILE A 808 -7.89 -4.04 -8.26
N LYS A 809 -7.79 -5.36 -8.35
CA LYS A 809 -6.59 -6.12 -7.97
C LYS A 809 -5.94 -6.72 -9.22
N GLY A 810 -4.62 -6.69 -9.26
CA GLY A 810 -3.83 -7.22 -10.37
C GLY A 810 -2.34 -7.09 -10.13
N GLY A 811 -1.61 -6.75 -11.18
CA GLY A 811 -0.14 -6.65 -11.19
C GLY A 811 0.55 -7.95 -11.60
N PRO A 812 1.80 -7.90 -12.08
CA PRO A 812 2.56 -9.08 -12.52
C PRO A 812 2.80 -10.11 -11.41
N ASN A 813 2.69 -9.70 -10.14
CA ASN A 813 2.77 -10.58 -8.97
C ASN A 813 1.41 -10.82 -8.29
N HIS A 814 0.29 -10.47 -8.93
CA HIS A 814 -1.08 -10.64 -8.42
C HIS A 814 -1.26 -10.10 -6.98
N ASN A 815 -0.62 -8.97 -6.65
CA ASN A 815 -0.56 -8.42 -5.28
C ASN A 815 -0.82 -6.91 -5.21
N MET A 816 -0.99 -6.23 -6.34
CA MET A 816 -1.23 -4.78 -6.38
C MET A 816 -2.73 -4.51 -6.32
N ILE A 817 -3.15 -3.54 -5.50
CA ILE A 817 -4.55 -3.15 -5.32
C ILE A 817 -4.66 -1.64 -5.46
N MET A 818 -5.50 -1.21 -6.42
CA MET A 818 -5.87 0.18 -6.61
C MET A 818 -7.35 0.42 -6.30
N MET A 819 -7.65 1.58 -5.74
CA MET A 819 -8.94 1.93 -5.18
C MET A 819 -9.38 3.31 -5.66
N ARG A 820 -10.62 3.42 -6.13
CA ARG A 820 -11.26 4.68 -6.51
C ARG A 820 -12.29 5.08 -5.46
N HIS A 821 -12.19 6.31 -4.98
CA HIS A 821 -13.24 6.95 -4.20
C HIS A 821 -14.03 7.90 -5.10
N THR A 822 -15.33 8.02 -4.83
CA THR A 822 -16.25 8.95 -5.49
C THR A 822 -17.04 9.70 -4.43
N THR A 823 -17.78 10.74 -4.82
CA THR A 823 -18.80 11.35 -3.96
C THR A 823 -19.84 10.33 -3.49
N GLY A 824 -20.45 10.58 -2.34
CA GLY A 824 -21.53 9.77 -1.80
C GLY A 824 -22.76 9.75 -2.73
N LEU A 825 -23.47 8.63 -2.71
CA LEU A 825 -24.76 8.47 -3.40
C LEU A 825 -25.88 9.15 -2.58
N GLN A 826 -27.02 9.41 -3.22
CA GLN A 826 -28.24 9.90 -2.56
C GLN A 826 -29.28 8.78 -2.53
N ILE A 827 -30.02 8.64 -1.43
CA ILE A 827 -31.00 7.55 -1.27
C ILE A 827 -32.11 7.67 -2.33
N GLY A 828 -32.41 6.56 -3.01
CA GLY A 828 -33.50 6.50 -3.98
C GLY A 828 -33.23 7.24 -5.29
N GLN A 829 -32.00 7.68 -5.56
CA GLN A 829 -31.61 8.31 -6.83
C GLN A 829 -30.67 7.41 -7.65
N LEU A 830 -31.07 7.09 -8.88
CA LEU A 830 -30.22 6.40 -9.86
C LEU A 830 -29.05 7.33 -10.24
N THR A 831 -27.83 6.94 -9.88
CA THR A 831 -26.61 7.71 -10.11
C THR A 831 -25.71 6.99 -11.10
N ARG A 832 -25.30 7.69 -12.16
CA ARG A 832 -24.36 7.16 -13.18
C ARG A 832 -22.95 7.60 -12.82
N HIS A 833 -22.05 6.63 -12.66
CA HIS A 833 -20.63 6.87 -12.46
C HIS A 833 -19.90 6.70 -13.79
N HIS A 834 -19.09 7.69 -14.15
CA HIS A 834 -18.08 7.58 -15.20
C HIS A 834 -16.72 7.65 -14.47
N ILE A 835 -15.97 6.55 -14.47
CA ILE A 835 -14.67 6.45 -13.82
C ILE A 835 -13.59 6.40 -14.90
N ASP A 836 -12.78 7.46 -14.99
CA ASP A 836 -11.66 7.50 -15.93
C ASP A 836 -10.58 6.47 -15.55
N MET A 837 -10.08 5.75 -16.56
CA MET A 837 -9.06 4.71 -16.43
C MET A 837 -7.66 5.31 -16.64
N THR A 838 -7.34 6.29 -15.80
CA THR A 838 -6.04 6.98 -15.73
C THR A 838 -5.65 7.14 -14.27
N GLU A 839 -4.37 7.32 -13.98
CA GLU A 839 -3.83 7.38 -12.60
C GLU A 839 -4.41 8.52 -11.73
N THR A 840 -5.03 9.53 -12.36
CA THR A 840 -5.68 10.65 -11.69
C THR A 840 -6.82 10.20 -10.75
N GLU A 841 -6.73 10.63 -9.49
CA GLU A 841 -7.67 10.30 -8.39
C GLU A 841 -7.77 8.82 -7.98
N TRP A 842 -7.00 7.92 -8.60
CA TRP A 842 -6.81 6.55 -8.11
C TRP A 842 -5.69 6.49 -7.07
N LYS A 843 -5.81 5.54 -6.13
CA LYS A 843 -4.90 5.38 -4.99
C LYS A 843 -4.61 3.92 -4.69
N PHE A 844 -3.43 3.66 -4.15
CA PHE A 844 -3.08 2.38 -3.55
C PHE A 844 -3.94 2.07 -2.31
N ALA A 845 -3.96 0.81 -1.90
CA ALA A 845 -4.59 0.33 -0.67
C ALA A 845 -4.15 1.09 0.62
N ASP A 846 -2.95 1.66 0.63
CA ASP A 846 -2.39 2.48 1.72
C ASP A 846 -2.72 3.98 1.64
N GLY A 847 -3.44 4.41 0.60
CA GLY A 847 -3.85 5.80 0.38
C GLY A 847 -2.85 6.68 -0.37
N ARG A 848 -1.68 6.17 -0.77
CA ARG A 848 -0.76 6.88 -1.68
C ARG A 848 -1.41 7.08 -3.06
N SER A 849 -1.14 8.23 -3.68
CA SER A 849 -1.43 8.47 -5.09
C SER A 849 -0.61 7.55 -5.99
N MET A 850 -1.13 7.22 -7.17
CA MET A 850 -0.46 6.38 -8.16
C MET A 850 0.22 7.21 -9.26
N THR A 851 1.30 6.68 -9.83
CA THR A 851 1.90 7.14 -11.09
C THR A 851 1.24 6.44 -12.29
N ARG A 852 1.55 6.87 -13.53
CA ARG A 852 1.11 6.12 -14.72
C ARG A 852 1.68 4.71 -14.70
N GLU A 853 2.96 4.58 -14.32
CA GLU A 853 3.68 3.32 -14.21
C GLU A 853 2.98 2.37 -13.23
N ASP A 854 2.68 2.83 -12.00
CA ASP A 854 1.93 2.05 -10.99
C ASP A 854 0.55 1.56 -11.50
N PHE A 855 -0.13 2.38 -12.29
CA PHE A 855 -1.49 2.12 -12.79
C PHE A 855 -1.47 1.14 -13.97
N MET A 856 -0.50 1.28 -14.88
CA MET A 856 -0.26 0.33 -15.97
C MET A 856 0.19 -1.04 -15.44
N ASP A 857 1.00 -1.08 -14.38
CA ASP A 857 1.38 -2.34 -13.72
C ASP A 857 0.14 -3.12 -13.24
N VAL A 858 -0.83 -2.47 -12.58
CA VAL A 858 -2.09 -3.14 -12.18
C VAL A 858 -2.87 -3.66 -13.38
N LEU A 859 -2.89 -2.91 -14.49
CA LEU A 859 -3.59 -3.29 -15.72
C LEU A 859 -2.87 -4.37 -16.56
N PHE A 860 -1.59 -4.67 -16.30
CA PHE A 860 -0.84 -5.75 -16.97
C PHE A 860 -1.61 -7.07 -16.92
N TYR A 861 -2.12 -7.41 -15.74
CA TYR A 861 -2.99 -8.56 -15.51
C TYR A 861 -3.91 -8.27 -14.32
N VAL A 862 -5.21 -8.06 -14.60
CA VAL A 862 -6.25 -7.85 -13.59
C VAL A 862 -6.80 -9.20 -13.13
N ASP A 863 -6.82 -9.44 -11.82
CA ASP A 863 -7.47 -10.61 -11.21
C ASP A 863 -8.99 -10.44 -11.20
N TYR A 864 -9.44 -9.27 -10.73
CA TYR A 864 -10.85 -8.94 -10.55
C TYR A 864 -11.07 -7.43 -10.43
N VAL A 865 -12.29 -7.01 -10.78
CA VAL A 865 -12.84 -5.67 -10.55
C VAL A 865 -14.04 -5.79 -9.60
N LEU A 866 -14.03 -5.03 -8.52
CA LEU A 866 -15.12 -4.94 -7.54
C LEU A 866 -15.75 -3.55 -7.57
N ILE A 867 -17.08 -3.46 -7.57
CA ILE A 867 -17.85 -2.21 -7.44
C ILE A 867 -18.68 -2.30 -6.16
N LYS A 868 -18.62 -1.30 -5.29
CA LYS A 868 -19.30 -1.34 -3.97
C LYS A 868 -20.81 -1.55 -4.14
N ALA A 869 -21.37 -2.47 -3.35
CA ALA A 869 -22.78 -2.83 -3.39
C ALA A 869 -23.54 -2.39 -2.13
N SER A 870 -22.91 -2.45 -0.95
CA SER A 870 -23.50 -2.00 0.31
C SER A 870 -23.40 -0.47 0.48
N HIS A 871 -24.52 0.23 0.68
CA HIS A 871 -24.61 1.69 0.74
C HIS A 871 -25.55 2.19 1.84
N GLY A 872 -25.18 3.28 2.51
CA GLY A 872 -25.94 3.88 3.60
C GLY A 872 -26.01 3.02 4.85
N ASN A 873 -26.96 3.32 5.73
CA ASN A 873 -27.23 2.60 6.97
C ASN A 873 -28.59 1.89 6.91
N MET A 874 -28.66 0.66 7.42
CA MET A 874 -29.84 -0.22 7.30
C MET A 874 -30.33 -0.29 5.84
N MET A 875 -29.43 -0.61 4.91
CA MET A 875 -29.78 -0.81 3.50
C MET A 875 -30.84 -1.90 3.36
N ARG A 876 -31.81 -1.74 2.46
CA ARG A 876 -32.82 -2.75 2.11
C ARG A 876 -32.50 -3.44 0.79
N GLN A 877 -32.17 -2.65 -0.22
CA GLN A 877 -31.70 -3.17 -1.51
C GLN A 877 -30.71 -2.24 -2.18
N SER A 878 -29.82 -2.84 -2.98
CA SER A 878 -28.87 -2.19 -3.86
C SER A 878 -29.04 -2.74 -5.27
N ARG A 879 -28.85 -1.90 -6.29
CA ARG A 879 -29.03 -2.25 -7.69
C ARG A 879 -27.90 -1.71 -8.53
N ILE A 880 -27.46 -2.49 -9.52
CA ILE A 880 -26.45 -2.09 -10.49
C ILE A 880 -26.91 -2.40 -11.92
N SER A 881 -26.62 -1.49 -12.84
CA SER A 881 -26.94 -1.60 -14.27
C SER A 881 -25.92 -0.81 -15.11
N GLU A 882 -26.07 -0.81 -16.44
CA GLU A 882 -25.25 -0.03 -17.40
C GLU A 882 -23.72 -0.27 -17.32
N ILE A 883 -23.29 -1.43 -16.80
CA ILE A 883 -21.88 -1.78 -16.61
C ILE A 883 -21.18 -1.93 -17.96
N THR A 884 -20.26 -1.02 -18.26
CA THR A 884 -19.41 -1.03 -19.46
C THR A 884 -17.99 -0.56 -19.13
N LEU A 885 -16.97 -1.15 -19.77
CA LEU A 885 -15.58 -0.70 -19.70
C LEU A 885 -15.07 -0.43 -21.12
N THR A 886 -14.52 0.76 -21.40
CA THR A 886 -13.94 1.02 -22.73
C THR A 886 -12.49 0.57 -22.84
N VAL A 887 -12.23 -0.27 -23.83
CA VAL A 887 -10.90 -0.78 -24.20
C VAL A 887 -10.54 -0.35 -25.62
N ALA A 888 -9.27 -0.43 -25.99
CA ALA A 888 -8.80 -0.19 -27.35
C ALA A 888 -8.65 -1.50 -28.14
N GLU A 889 -9.18 -1.53 -29.36
CA GLU A 889 -9.14 -2.67 -30.29
C GLU A 889 -8.83 -2.15 -31.72
N GLU A 890 -8.27 -2.99 -32.60
CA GLU A 890 -8.01 -2.60 -34.00
C GLU A 890 -9.32 -2.38 -34.77
N GLY A 891 -9.43 -1.25 -35.48
CA GLY A 891 -10.64 -0.96 -36.25
C GLY A 891 -10.58 0.33 -37.06
N ARG A 892 -11.74 0.74 -37.57
CA ARG A 892 -11.92 2.01 -38.30
C ARG A 892 -12.91 2.87 -37.54
N PRO A 893 -12.56 4.12 -37.18
CA PRO A 893 -13.44 4.95 -36.35
C PRO A 893 -14.75 5.25 -37.07
N THR A 894 -15.85 5.16 -36.34
CA THR A 894 -17.21 5.47 -36.78
C THR A 894 -17.81 6.57 -35.89
N LYS A 895 -19.09 6.94 -36.11
CA LYS A 895 -19.81 7.82 -35.17
C LYS A 895 -20.06 7.18 -33.79
N GLU A 896 -19.83 5.87 -33.66
CA GLU A 896 -20.14 5.05 -32.48
C GLU A 896 -18.86 4.46 -31.85
N SER A 897 -17.72 4.58 -32.54
CA SER A 897 -16.40 4.10 -32.11
C SER A 897 -15.35 5.18 -32.35
N GLU A 898 -15.03 5.92 -31.29
CA GLU A 898 -14.03 6.99 -31.33
C GLU A 898 -12.61 6.41 -31.46
N LYS A 899 -11.65 7.21 -31.94
CA LYS A 899 -10.24 6.80 -31.96
C LYS A 899 -9.74 6.57 -30.52
N ALA A 900 -9.04 5.47 -30.28
CA ALA A 900 -8.38 5.27 -29.00
C ALA A 900 -7.15 6.18 -28.88
N HIS A 901 -7.21 7.12 -27.95
CA HIS A 901 -6.10 7.97 -27.53
C HIS A 901 -5.41 7.43 -26.28
N GLN A 902 -4.18 7.89 -26.02
CA GLN A 902 -3.33 7.52 -24.86
C GLN A 902 -2.89 6.05 -24.79
N VAL A 903 -3.06 5.26 -25.85
CA VAL A 903 -2.48 3.92 -25.97
C VAL A 903 -1.12 4.03 -26.66
N GLU A 904 -0.07 3.51 -26.01
CA GLU A 904 1.30 3.57 -26.54
C GLU A 904 1.56 2.43 -27.55
N LYS A 905 2.49 2.68 -28.47
CA LYS A 905 3.17 1.67 -29.27
C LYS A 905 4.68 1.85 -29.12
N CYS A 906 5.30 0.96 -28.36
CA CYS A 906 6.71 0.98 -28.01
C CYS A 906 7.60 0.29 -29.06
N GLU A 907 8.83 0.76 -29.20
CA GLU A 907 9.86 0.12 -30.03
C GLU A 907 10.55 -1.00 -29.24
N CYS A 908 9.91 -2.17 -29.21
CA CYS A 908 10.32 -3.27 -28.34
C CYS A 908 11.67 -3.90 -28.73
N PRO A 909 12.56 -4.19 -27.76
CA PRO A 909 13.82 -4.87 -28.01
C PRO A 909 13.62 -6.34 -28.41
N LEU A 910 14.66 -6.93 -29.02
CA LEU A 910 14.65 -8.32 -29.48
C LEU A 910 14.27 -9.29 -28.35
N GLY A 911 13.17 -10.02 -28.54
CA GLY A 911 12.61 -10.94 -27.54
C GLY A 911 11.29 -10.45 -26.93
N TYR A 912 10.80 -9.25 -27.25
CA TYR A 912 9.56 -8.68 -26.71
C TYR A 912 8.58 -8.23 -27.82
N SER A 913 7.28 -8.41 -27.59
CA SER A 913 6.17 -8.00 -28.46
C SER A 913 4.99 -7.40 -27.68
N GLY A 914 3.89 -7.07 -28.35
CA GLY A 914 2.76 -6.36 -27.77
C GLY A 914 2.70 -4.87 -28.15
N LEU A 915 1.91 -4.08 -27.41
CA LEU A 915 1.79 -2.62 -27.56
C LEU A 915 2.80 -1.87 -26.69
N SER A 916 2.88 -2.26 -25.42
CA SER A 916 3.78 -1.75 -24.39
C SER A 916 5.02 -2.65 -24.16
N CYS A 917 5.25 -3.67 -24.99
CA CYS A 917 6.29 -4.70 -24.80
C CYS A 917 5.97 -5.71 -23.67
N GLU A 918 4.69 -5.93 -23.42
CA GLU A 918 4.09 -6.81 -22.41
C GLU A 918 4.22 -8.31 -22.70
N GLU A 919 4.53 -8.69 -23.94
CA GLU A 919 4.64 -10.09 -24.38
C GLU A 919 6.09 -10.49 -24.64
N CYS A 920 6.40 -11.79 -24.52
CA CYS A 920 7.63 -12.36 -25.07
C CYS A 920 7.46 -12.66 -26.57
N ALA A 921 8.25 -12.03 -27.43
CA ALA A 921 8.23 -12.30 -28.87
C ALA A 921 8.75 -13.71 -29.17
N GLY A 922 7.89 -14.55 -29.75
CA GLY A 922 8.31 -15.82 -30.34
C GLY A 922 9.43 -15.58 -31.38
N ARG A 923 10.51 -16.36 -31.31
CA ARG A 923 11.74 -16.15 -32.11
C ARG A 923 11.45 -15.87 -33.58
N GLN A 924 11.63 -14.63 -34.01
CA GLN A 924 11.67 -14.28 -35.42
C GLN A 924 12.79 -15.07 -36.10
N ARG A 925 12.47 -15.71 -37.24
CA ARG A 925 13.49 -16.26 -38.13
C ARG A 925 14.20 -15.09 -38.80
N LEU A 926 15.46 -14.87 -38.43
CA LEU A 926 16.43 -14.34 -39.40
C LEU A 926 16.51 -15.37 -40.55
N VAL A 927 16.41 -14.85 -41.78
CA VAL A 927 16.36 -15.63 -43.04
C VAL A 927 17.76 -15.75 -43.61
#